data_AF-A0AAQ0HG69-F1
#
_entry.id   AF-A0AAQ0HG69-F1
#
_cell.length_a   1.000
_cell.length_b   1.000
_cell.length_c   1.000
_cell.angle_alpha   90.00
_cell.angle_beta   90.00
_cell.angle_gamma   90.00
#
_symmetry.space_group_name_H-M   'P 1'
#
loop_
_entity.id
_entity.type
_entity.pdbx_description
1 polymer ?
#
loop_
_entity_poly.entity_id
_entity_poly.type
_entity_poly.pdbx_seq_one_letter_code
_entity_poly.pdbx_strand_id
1 'polypeptide(L)'
;MRAHSMLTRRLLASTVPVALLLGLGTSPARTDPLIGNVLNSYGLPGGVETPTAEMLPDGTLGGTVSYNELGRRHNVVFQLHPRITTALRYSRVEGMTDHNELDHIWDRSFDIRFQVLDEAGWRPAVAVGLQDFMGTGVYSGEYIVASKSITPRLRASLGIGWGRLAGEYRRPDAGDQGGKPNVDEWFSGSPKPFGSIAWQVNDKLSLVAEYSSDEYVPETRRGTEEAPGSQFNLGAYYTFNPQYQLGLYTLGGDTFGAQFSFALNPRNAPFPSGLEKAPAPVKPRPAPAADPEGWSGAWSADPTAQPAIQTALADALADEGQILESMALSSNRAELRIRNTRYIQQSEAIGRTARLMTRALPPSVETLVITSNTEGMATSSVVLKRSDVERLENTEAGRIAAASTLVDAEPRPGDLVTTPGLFPRFRWNLGPYLELGLFDPQDPLRYEVGAQLKASYEIMPGLILSGTLRQRAFGSMEQRGPGIPCGSGNTPPPGMDRCGRGEHYTPEEYVSNPAYESFKGVPRVRSDTRMYTGNDSPTIPELTLAWYAQPTEQVYTRVTVGLLERAYGGVSGEVLWKPANSPLAFGAEINRVKKRDFDDVFGFRDYEVTTGHLSAYYEFANGFTAQLDVGKYLAGDKGATITLTREFANGWRVGAFATKTDMSEDQFGEGSFDKGITVSLPISWAAGTPTRDRASSTLRSLSRDGGARVNVDGRLYDKVRDAQSVKLYQGWGRFWR
;
A
#
# COMPACT_ATOMS: atom_id res chain seq x y z
N MET A 1 -27.14 30.85 -26.06
CA MET A 1 -26.61 31.71 -24.97
C MET A 1 -27.47 31.53 -23.73
N ARG A 2 -27.02 30.73 -22.76
CA ARG A 2 -27.53 30.75 -21.38
C ARG A 2 -26.31 30.63 -20.48
N ALA A 3 -26.09 31.66 -19.68
CA ALA A 3 -25.02 31.73 -18.70
C ALA A 3 -25.33 30.73 -17.57
N HIS A 4 -24.61 29.61 -17.55
CA HIS A 4 -24.62 28.72 -16.39
C HIS A 4 -23.66 29.29 -15.34
N SER A 5 -24.20 29.53 -14.15
CA SER A 5 -23.52 30.01 -12.94
C SER A 5 -22.23 29.24 -12.63
N MET A 6 -21.17 29.95 -12.25
CA MET A 6 -19.89 29.34 -11.83
C MET A 6 -20.04 28.37 -10.64
N LEU A 7 -21.12 28.45 -9.86
CA LEU A 7 -21.39 27.57 -8.72
C LEU A 7 -21.66 26.12 -9.15
N THR A 8 -22.33 25.90 -10.29
CA THR A 8 -22.61 24.56 -10.81
C THR A 8 -21.35 23.89 -11.37
N ARG A 9 -20.38 24.67 -11.87
CA ARG A 9 -19.06 24.14 -12.30
C ARG A 9 -18.16 23.74 -11.12
N ARG A 10 -18.28 24.41 -9.96
CA ARG A 10 -17.48 24.09 -8.76
C ARG A 10 -18.03 22.90 -7.96
N LEU A 11 -19.35 22.71 -7.90
CA LEU A 11 -19.96 21.54 -7.27
C LEU A 11 -19.78 20.24 -8.06
N LEU A 12 -19.60 20.33 -9.39
CA LEU A 12 -19.31 19.19 -10.26
C LEU A 12 -17.83 18.78 -10.30
N ALA A 13 -16.92 19.59 -9.75
CA ALA A 13 -15.50 19.24 -9.64
C ALA A 13 -15.16 18.42 -8.37
N SER A 14 -16.11 18.30 -7.43
CA SER A 14 -15.98 17.52 -6.18
C SER A 14 -16.72 16.18 -6.19
N THR A 15 -17.35 15.80 -7.31
CA THR A 15 -18.00 14.50 -7.44
C THR A 15 -16.97 13.44 -7.84
N VAL A 16 -16.26 12.91 -6.84
CA VAL A 16 -15.68 11.56 -6.89
C VAL A 16 -16.73 10.62 -7.46
N PRO A 17 -16.41 9.73 -8.41
CA PRO A 17 -17.40 8.83 -8.97
C PRO A 17 -17.99 7.96 -7.85
N VAL A 18 -19.26 8.25 -7.51
CA VAL A 18 -20.18 7.46 -6.69
C VAL A 18 -20.51 6.10 -7.36
N ALA A 19 -19.86 5.75 -8.47
CA ALA A 19 -20.09 4.52 -9.21
C ALA A 19 -19.14 3.40 -8.80
N LEU A 20 -19.27 2.91 -7.56
CA LEU A 20 -18.90 1.52 -7.17
C LEU A 20 -19.39 1.15 -5.75
N LEU A 21 -20.60 1.58 -5.37
CA LEU A 21 -21.18 1.25 -4.07
C LEU A 21 -22.59 0.67 -4.17
N LEU A 22 -22.65 -0.63 -4.47
CA LEU A 22 -23.74 -1.50 -4.04
C LEU A 22 -23.18 -2.89 -3.68
N GLY A 23 -22.52 -2.96 -2.53
CA GLY A 23 -22.26 -4.20 -1.80
C GLY A 23 -22.93 -4.11 -0.44
N LEU A 24 -24.24 -4.40 -0.36
CA LEU A 24 -24.97 -4.48 0.91
C LEU A 24 -24.55 -5.75 1.66
N GLY A 25 -23.42 -5.69 2.36
CA GLY A 25 -23.05 -6.67 3.37
C GLY A 25 -23.44 -6.16 4.76
N THR A 26 -24.48 -6.74 5.35
CA THR A 26 -24.81 -6.50 6.76
C THR A 26 -23.83 -7.27 7.64
N SER A 27 -22.84 -6.59 8.21
CA SER A 27 -22.05 -7.17 9.31
C SER A 27 -22.84 -7.05 10.62
N PRO A 28 -22.91 -8.09 11.46
CA PRO A 28 -23.47 -7.97 12.79
C PRO A 28 -22.61 -7.02 13.63
N ALA A 29 -23.25 -6.02 14.25
CA ALA A 29 -22.61 -5.13 15.21
C ALA A 29 -22.15 -5.96 16.42
N ARG A 30 -20.82 -6.04 16.64
CA ARG A 30 -20.27 -6.41 17.94
C ARG A 30 -20.04 -5.14 18.74
N THR A 31 -20.73 -5.03 19.87
CA THR A 31 -20.54 -4.01 20.90
C THR A 31 -19.25 -4.28 21.66
N ASP A 32 -18.12 -3.85 21.11
CA ASP A 32 -16.91 -3.64 21.90
C ASP A 32 -16.95 -2.18 22.41
N PRO A 33 -16.96 -1.93 23.73
CA PRO A 33 -17.22 -0.62 24.32
C PRO A 33 -16.16 0.45 24.03
N LEU A 34 -15.02 0.12 23.41
CA LEU A 34 -13.96 1.09 23.06
C LEU A 34 -13.72 1.28 21.55
N ILE A 35 -14.60 0.76 20.70
CA ILE A 35 -14.55 1.05 19.28
C ILE A 35 -15.04 2.49 19.02
N GLY A 36 -14.17 3.27 18.37
CA GLY A 36 -14.42 4.60 17.84
C GLY A 36 -15.57 4.59 16.84
N ASN A 37 -16.74 5.07 17.25
CA ASN A 37 -17.94 5.14 16.39
C ASN A 37 -18.13 6.52 15.74
N VAL A 38 -17.38 7.53 16.19
CA VAL A 38 -17.39 8.89 15.65
C VAL A 38 -15.95 9.26 15.34
N LEU A 39 -15.69 9.67 14.10
CA LEU A 39 -14.42 10.28 13.71
C LEU A 39 -14.53 11.80 13.87
N ASN A 40 -13.55 12.42 14.51
CA ASN A 40 -13.48 13.87 14.63
C ASN A 40 -13.04 14.53 13.30
N SER A 41 -13.04 15.86 13.25
CA SER A 41 -12.65 16.64 12.07
C SER A 41 -11.18 16.42 11.66
N TYR A 42 -10.36 15.85 12.54
CA TYR A 42 -8.97 15.45 12.31
C TYR A 42 -8.81 13.98 11.86
N GLY A 43 -9.90 13.22 11.74
CA GLY A 43 -9.92 11.86 11.19
C GLY A 43 -9.60 10.75 12.20
N LEU A 44 -9.48 11.07 13.49
CA LEU A 44 -9.28 10.10 14.57
C LEU A 44 -10.58 9.90 15.36
N PRO A 45 -10.75 8.77 16.09
CA PRO A 45 -11.86 8.64 17.04
C PRO A 45 -11.86 9.80 18.03
N GLY A 46 -13.00 10.49 18.17
CA GLY A 46 -13.02 11.74 18.89
C GLY A 46 -14.41 12.35 19.07
N GLY A 47 -14.43 13.55 19.65
CA GLY A 47 -15.59 14.43 19.71
C GLY A 47 -15.85 15.10 18.36
N VAL A 48 -15.99 16.43 18.36
CA VAL A 48 -16.03 17.24 17.13
C VAL A 48 -14.61 17.46 16.63
N GLU A 49 -13.74 17.97 17.50
CA GLU A 49 -12.32 18.21 17.21
C GLU A 49 -11.40 17.49 18.22
N THR A 50 -11.86 17.35 19.46
CA THR A 50 -11.05 16.77 20.53
C THR A 50 -10.83 15.25 20.36
N PRO A 51 -9.65 14.75 20.72
CA PRO A 51 -9.38 13.31 20.68
C PRO A 51 -10.02 12.57 21.85
N THR A 52 -10.21 11.26 21.71
CA THR A 52 -10.59 10.34 22.79
C THR A 52 -9.59 9.19 22.91
N ALA A 53 -9.71 8.35 23.94
CA ALA A 53 -8.90 7.14 24.10
C ALA A 53 -9.45 5.93 23.33
N GLU A 54 -10.45 6.15 22.48
CA GLU A 54 -11.06 5.12 21.63
C GLU A 54 -10.13 4.76 20.46
N MET A 55 -10.23 3.50 20.03
CA MET A 55 -9.49 2.94 18.89
C MET A 55 -10.46 2.46 17.82
N LEU A 56 -10.04 2.47 16.56
CA LEU A 56 -10.80 1.80 15.51
C LEU A 56 -10.57 0.28 15.58
N PRO A 57 -11.43 -0.54 14.96
CA PRO A 57 -11.17 -1.96 14.84
C PRO A 57 -9.84 -2.21 14.14
N ASP A 58 -9.10 -3.22 14.59
CA ASP A 58 -7.76 -3.51 14.08
C ASP A 58 -7.74 -3.67 12.55
N GLY A 59 -6.83 -2.94 11.88
CA GLY A 59 -6.66 -2.92 10.43
C GLY A 59 -7.59 -2.00 9.66
N THR A 60 -8.47 -1.25 10.32
CA THR A 60 -9.38 -0.29 9.67
C THR A 60 -8.59 0.79 8.93
N LEU A 61 -8.92 0.98 7.65
CA LEU A 61 -8.52 2.11 6.82
C LEU A 61 -9.73 3.02 6.64
N GLY A 62 -9.63 4.27 7.06
CA GLY A 62 -10.70 5.24 6.93
C GLY A 62 -10.23 6.53 6.29
N GLY A 63 -11.19 7.38 5.97
CA GLY A 63 -10.93 8.75 5.57
C GLY A 63 -12.07 9.67 5.95
N THR A 64 -11.73 10.94 6.16
CA THR A 64 -12.68 11.98 6.54
C THR A 64 -12.45 13.20 5.67
N VAL A 65 -13.54 13.77 5.18
CA VAL A 65 -13.57 15.08 4.54
C VAL A 65 -14.44 15.98 5.41
N SER A 66 -13.86 17.03 5.97
CA SER A 66 -14.56 18.00 6.80
C SER A 66 -14.45 19.40 6.21
N TYR A 67 -15.55 20.14 6.31
CA TYR A 67 -15.70 21.51 5.83
C TYR A 67 -16.37 22.35 6.91
N ASN A 68 -15.79 23.51 7.19
CA ASN A 68 -16.43 24.60 7.94
C ASN A 68 -15.90 25.94 7.40
N GLU A 69 -16.37 27.05 7.98
CA GLU A 69 -15.97 28.41 7.57
C GLU A 69 -14.49 28.71 7.86
N LEU A 70 -13.92 28.06 8.89
CA LEU A 70 -12.53 28.24 9.31
C LEU A 70 -11.52 27.41 8.49
N GLY A 71 -11.98 26.39 7.75
CA GLY A 71 -11.10 25.61 6.90
C GLY A 71 -11.65 24.29 6.37
N ARG A 72 -10.79 23.61 5.62
CA ARG A 72 -11.09 22.30 5.02
C ARG A 72 -10.02 21.30 5.39
N ARG A 73 -10.43 20.11 5.82
CA ARG A 73 -9.50 19.02 6.18
C ARG A 73 -9.86 17.73 5.48
N HIS A 74 -8.85 17.07 4.94
CA HIS A 74 -8.93 15.76 4.33
C HIS A 74 -7.99 14.83 5.06
N ASN A 75 -8.51 13.74 5.61
CA ASN A 75 -7.76 12.83 6.46
C ASN A 75 -7.82 11.40 5.90
N VAL A 76 -6.73 10.66 6.06
CA VAL A 76 -6.66 9.21 5.85
C VAL A 76 -6.14 8.60 7.15
N VAL A 77 -6.91 7.71 7.76
CA VAL A 77 -6.59 7.05 9.03
C VAL A 77 -6.35 5.56 8.82
N PHE A 78 -5.35 5.00 9.50
CA PHE A 78 -5.10 3.58 9.52
C PHE A 78 -4.89 3.08 10.95
N GLN A 79 -5.67 2.08 11.35
CA GLN A 79 -5.49 1.36 12.61
C GLN A 79 -4.37 0.33 12.44
N LEU A 80 -3.13 0.79 12.59
CA LEU A 80 -1.91 0.02 12.38
C LEU A 80 -1.83 -1.20 13.31
N HIS A 81 -2.20 -1.05 14.57
CA HIS A 81 -2.22 -2.09 15.61
C HIS A 81 -3.46 -1.87 16.49
N PRO A 82 -3.99 -2.86 17.25
CA PRO A 82 -5.10 -2.62 18.17
C PRO A 82 -4.92 -1.44 19.14
N ARG A 83 -3.67 -1.01 19.38
CA ARG A 83 -3.31 0.11 20.26
C ARG A 83 -2.64 1.29 19.55
N ILE A 84 -2.42 1.24 18.23
CA ILE A 84 -1.75 2.30 17.48
C ILE A 84 -2.62 2.72 16.30
N THR A 85 -3.04 3.98 16.31
CA THR A 85 -3.75 4.62 15.20
C THR A 85 -2.85 5.69 14.60
N THR A 86 -2.76 5.73 13.29
CA THR A 86 -2.01 6.78 12.56
C THR A 86 -2.94 7.48 11.59
N ALA A 87 -2.81 8.79 11.44
CA ALA A 87 -3.55 9.53 10.43
C ALA A 87 -2.62 10.45 9.63
N LEU A 88 -2.85 10.52 8.32
CA LEU A 88 -2.36 11.60 7.47
C LEU A 88 -3.47 12.61 7.31
N ARG A 89 -3.14 13.88 7.40
CA ARG A 89 -4.09 14.96 7.14
C ARG A 89 -3.50 15.96 6.15
N TYR A 90 -4.38 16.44 5.30
CA TYR A 90 -4.15 17.52 4.36
C TYR A 90 -5.18 18.60 4.62
N SER A 91 -4.72 19.76 5.08
CA SER A 91 -5.58 20.86 5.51
C SER A 91 -5.27 22.14 4.75
N ARG A 92 -6.32 22.83 4.32
CA ARG A 92 -6.24 24.17 3.77
C ARG A 92 -6.61 25.15 4.88
N VAL A 93 -5.69 26.06 5.18
CA VAL A 93 -5.91 27.15 6.13
C VAL A 93 -6.04 28.44 5.32
N GLU A 94 -7.23 29.05 5.35
CA GLU A 94 -7.50 30.32 4.66
C GLU A 94 -6.96 31.50 5.48
N GLY A 95 -6.64 32.63 4.84
CA GLY A 95 -6.17 33.85 5.52
C GLY A 95 -4.69 33.84 5.92
N MET A 96 -3.90 32.91 5.38
CA MET A 96 -2.44 32.86 5.57
C MET A 96 -1.73 32.94 4.23
N THR A 97 -0.99 34.02 4.01
CA THR A 97 -0.20 34.20 2.79
C THR A 97 1.14 33.45 2.91
N ASP A 98 1.35 32.42 2.08
CA ASP A 98 2.69 31.84 1.81
C ASP A 98 3.49 32.81 0.89
N HIS A 99 4.78 32.53 0.69
CA HIS A 99 5.65 33.14 -0.32
C HIS A 99 5.11 33.02 -1.76
N ASN A 100 4.06 32.22 -1.99
CA ASN A 100 3.34 32.14 -3.26
C ASN A 100 2.22 33.20 -3.40
N GLU A 101 2.02 34.08 -2.41
CA GLU A 101 1.00 35.13 -2.38
C GLU A 101 -0.45 34.64 -2.51
N LEU A 102 -0.72 33.39 -2.13
CA LEU A 102 -2.01 32.73 -2.42
C LEU A 102 -3.13 32.97 -1.39
N ASP A 103 -2.95 33.77 -0.34
CA ASP A 103 -3.92 34.00 0.75
C ASP A 103 -4.43 32.71 1.45
N HIS A 104 -3.72 31.58 1.28
CA HIS A 104 -3.93 30.32 2.00
C HIS A 104 -2.64 29.49 2.07
N ILE A 105 -2.55 28.62 3.08
CA ILE A 105 -1.49 27.58 3.19
C ILE A 105 -2.10 26.18 3.13
N TRP A 106 -1.35 25.24 2.55
CA TRP A 106 -1.67 23.82 2.61
C TRP A 106 -0.72 23.13 3.60
N ASP A 107 -1.28 22.61 4.68
CA ASP A 107 -0.55 21.87 5.69
C ASP A 107 -0.72 20.36 5.50
N ARG A 108 0.36 19.63 5.76
CA ARG A 108 0.46 18.17 5.63
C ARG A 108 0.98 17.61 6.93
N SER A 109 0.06 17.03 7.68
CA SER A 109 0.35 16.60 9.02
C SER A 109 0.27 15.09 9.14
N PHE A 110 1.02 14.55 10.08
CA PHE A 110 0.95 13.14 10.46
C PHE A 110 0.69 13.07 11.95
N ASP A 111 -0.29 12.25 12.31
CA ASP A 111 -0.75 12.06 13.68
C ASP A 111 -0.50 10.61 14.09
N ILE A 112 -0.10 10.42 15.35
CA ILE A 112 0.00 9.10 15.97
C ILE A 112 -0.72 9.12 17.31
N ARG A 113 -1.52 8.08 17.57
CA ARG A 113 -2.17 7.83 18.85
C ARG A 113 -1.77 6.45 19.36
N PHE A 114 -1.37 6.38 20.61
CA PHE A 114 -1.05 5.16 21.32
C PHE A 114 -1.99 4.95 22.51
N GLN A 115 -2.74 3.85 22.51
CA GLN A 115 -3.54 3.43 23.66
C GLN A 115 -2.64 2.76 24.69
N VAL A 116 -2.49 3.39 25.86
CA VAL A 116 -1.67 2.90 26.96
C VAL A 116 -2.44 1.88 27.78
N LEU A 117 -3.71 2.20 28.11
CA LEU A 117 -4.56 1.38 28.97
C LEU A 117 -5.91 1.11 28.30
N ASP A 118 -6.35 -0.14 28.37
CA ASP A 118 -7.72 -0.53 28.06
C ASP A 118 -8.66 -0.20 29.24
N GLU A 119 -9.91 0.13 28.94
CA GLU A 119 -10.96 0.29 29.94
C GLU A 119 -11.18 -1.03 30.70
N ALA A 120 -11.17 -0.99 32.03
CA ALA A 120 -11.38 -2.18 32.85
C ALA A 120 -12.05 -1.81 34.19
N GLY A 121 -13.24 -2.36 34.47
CA GLY A 121 -13.96 -2.08 35.71
C GLY A 121 -14.23 -0.58 35.87
N TRP A 122 -13.63 0.05 36.88
CA TRP A 122 -13.71 1.51 37.10
C TRP A 122 -12.61 2.30 36.36
N ARG A 123 -11.53 1.64 35.93
CA ARG A 123 -10.40 2.27 35.27
C ARG A 123 -10.80 2.72 33.84
N PRO A 124 -10.58 3.99 33.46
CA PRO A 124 -10.81 4.44 32.10
C PRO A 124 -9.75 3.90 31.14
N ALA A 125 -10.07 3.88 29.84
CA ALA A 125 -9.05 3.75 28.82
C ALA A 125 -8.20 5.02 28.78
N VAL A 126 -6.91 4.89 28.48
CA VAL A 126 -5.98 6.04 28.40
C VAL A 126 -5.21 5.97 27.11
N ALA A 127 -5.17 7.09 26.38
CA ALA A 127 -4.36 7.24 25.19
C ALA A 127 -3.47 8.49 25.28
N VAL A 128 -2.31 8.39 24.66
CA VAL A 128 -1.39 9.49 24.40
C VAL A 128 -1.36 9.70 22.89
N GLY A 129 -1.41 10.94 22.45
CA GLY A 129 -1.29 11.24 21.02
C GLY A 129 -0.45 12.46 20.73
N LEU A 130 0.16 12.41 19.55
CA LEU A 130 0.88 13.51 18.94
C LEU A 130 0.16 13.85 17.64
N GLN A 131 -0.41 15.04 17.58
CA GLN A 131 -1.10 15.60 16.43
C GLN A 131 -0.16 16.53 15.69
N ASP A 132 -0.10 16.39 14.36
CA ASP A 132 0.80 17.20 13.51
C ASP A 132 2.26 17.21 13.99
N PHE A 133 2.76 16.07 14.45
CA PHE A 133 4.12 15.98 14.96
C PHE A 133 5.20 16.00 13.85
N MET A 134 4.77 15.98 12.58
CA MET A 134 5.63 16.02 11.39
C MET A 134 5.02 16.83 10.23
N GLY A 135 4.34 17.95 10.49
CA GLY A 135 3.88 18.91 9.47
C GLY A 135 4.45 20.31 9.67
N THR A 136 3.68 21.36 9.34
CA THR A 136 4.13 22.77 9.43
C THR A 136 3.98 23.36 10.84
N GLY A 137 3.32 22.64 11.75
CA GLY A 137 3.18 23.01 13.16
C GLY A 137 1.91 23.80 13.49
N VAL A 138 1.13 24.20 12.48
CA VAL A 138 -0.11 24.98 12.66
C VAL A 138 -1.15 24.20 13.47
N TYR A 139 -1.19 22.88 13.30
CA TYR A 139 -2.10 21.99 14.01
C TYR A 139 -1.38 21.12 15.07
N SER A 140 -0.14 21.46 15.41
CA SER A 140 0.69 20.70 16.36
C SER A 140 0.06 20.70 17.74
N GLY A 141 -0.07 19.51 18.33
CA GLY A 141 -0.50 19.37 19.71
C GLY A 141 -0.31 17.97 20.26
N GLU A 142 0.05 17.90 21.52
CA GLU A 142 0.18 16.65 22.27
C GLU A 142 -0.97 16.52 23.26
N TYR A 143 -1.37 15.29 23.58
CA TYR A 143 -2.41 15.09 24.58
C TYR A 143 -2.27 13.77 25.34
N ILE A 144 -2.85 13.80 26.54
CA ILE A 144 -3.20 12.61 27.32
C ILE A 144 -4.71 12.68 27.55
N VAL A 145 -5.42 11.63 27.16
CA VAL A 145 -6.89 11.57 27.28
C VAL A 145 -7.32 10.27 27.93
N ALA A 146 -8.28 10.38 28.84
CA ALA A 146 -8.95 9.26 29.47
C ALA A 146 -10.41 9.18 28.98
N SER A 147 -10.86 8.00 28.55
CA SER A 147 -12.25 7.76 28.11
C SER A 147 -12.90 6.65 28.93
N LYS A 148 -14.17 6.85 29.27
CA LYS A 148 -14.96 5.92 30.09
C LYS A 148 -16.36 5.75 29.53
N SER A 149 -16.77 4.48 29.40
CA SER A 149 -18.15 4.12 29.11
C SER A 149 -18.96 4.21 30.40
N ILE A 150 -19.76 5.27 30.55
CA ILE A 150 -20.60 5.50 31.73
C ILE A 150 -21.84 4.59 31.67
N THR A 151 -22.41 4.44 30.48
CA THR A 151 -23.42 3.43 30.15
C THR A 151 -23.08 2.85 28.77
N PRO A 152 -23.73 1.77 28.32
CA PRO A 152 -23.52 1.25 26.96
C PRO A 152 -23.79 2.25 25.83
N ARG A 153 -24.51 3.35 26.11
CA ARG A 153 -24.84 4.41 25.14
C ARG A 153 -24.22 5.77 25.46
N LEU A 154 -23.57 5.92 26.62
CA LEU A 154 -23.04 7.22 27.07
C LEU A 154 -21.58 7.05 27.43
N ARG A 155 -20.73 7.81 26.73
CA ARG A 155 -19.28 7.83 26.95
C ARG A 155 -18.83 9.24 27.26
N ALA A 156 -17.89 9.35 28.20
CA ALA A 156 -17.26 10.61 28.54
C ALA A 156 -15.74 10.49 28.36
N SER A 157 -15.12 11.56 27.90
CA SER A 157 -13.68 11.69 27.75
C SER A 157 -13.21 13.00 28.36
N LEU A 158 -12.10 12.93 29.07
CA LEU A 158 -11.44 14.09 29.68
C LEU A 158 -9.95 13.98 29.42
N GLY A 159 -9.35 15.06 28.92
CA GLY A 159 -7.95 15.11 28.59
C GLY A 159 -7.30 16.44 28.94
N ILE A 160 -5.97 16.42 28.90
CA ILE A 160 -5.13 17.60 28.93
C ILE A 160 -4.31 17.62 27.65
N GLY A 161 -4.21 18.79 27.04
CA GLY A 161 -3.51 18.99 25.78
C GLY A 161 -2.52 20.15 25.84
N TRP A 162 -1.51 20.08 24.98
CA TRP A 162 -0.52 21.11 24.69
C TRP A 162 -0.67 21.58 23.24
N GLY A 163 0.02 22.67 22.88
CA GLY A 163 -0.05 23.26 21.55
C GLY A 163 -1.49 23.65 21.18
N ARG A 164 -1.96 23.20 20.00
CA ARG A 164 -3.28 23.54 19.45
C ARG A 164 -4.43 23.22 20.42
N LEU A 165 -4.34 22.11 21.14
CA LEU A 165 -5.35 21.70 22.12
C LEU A 165 -5.36 22.60 23.38
N ALA A 166 -4.31 23.39 23.59
CA ALA A 166 -4.22 24.42 24.62
C ALA A 166 -4.55 25.84 24.11
N GLY A 167 -4.96 25.98 22.84
CA GLY A 167 -5.15 27.28 22.19
C GLY A 167 -3.84 28.00 21.86
N GLU A 168 -2.70 27.32 22.00
CA GLU A 168 -1.41 27.80 21.54
C GLU A 168 -1.17 27.28 20.12
N TYR A 169 -0.43 28.00 19.28
CA TYR A 169 -0.05 27.49 17.97
C TYR A 169 1.39 27.87 17.68
N ARG A 170 2.08 27.00 16.96
CA ARG A 170 3.41 27.30 16.45
C ARG A 170 3.24 28.17 15.22
N ARG A 171 3.83 29.38 15.25
CA ARG A 171 3.95 30.19 14.04
C ARG A 171 4.98 29.51 13.13
N PRO A 172 4.62 29.08 11.91
CA PRO A 172 5.62 28.65 10.95
C PRO A 172 6.53 29.85 10.64
N ASP A 173 7.84 29.66 10.69
CA ASP A 173 8.76 30.66 10.14
C ASP A 173 8.52 30.79 8.64
N ALA A 174 8.77 31.96 8.04
CA ALA A 174 8.53 32.19 6.61
C ALA A 174 9.34 31.26 5.67
N GLY A 175 10.32 30.52 6.21
CA GLY A 175 11.07 29.47 5.52
C GLY A 175 10.82 28.05 6.06
N ASP A 176 10.00 27.87 7.11
CA ASP A 176 9.63 26.55 7.63
C ASP A 176 8.51 25.96 6.80
N GLN A 177 8.86 24.97 6.00
CA GLN A 177 7.97 24.29 5.07
C GLN A 177 7.42 22.98 5.66
N GLY A 178 7.64 22.75 6.95
CA GLY A 178 7.19 21.59 7.69
C GLY A 178 7.97 20.32 7.39
N GLY A 179 7.52 19.22 8.00
CA GLY A 179 8.05 17.88 7.75
C GLY A 179 9.19 17.43 8.65
N LYS A 180 9.65 18.25 9.61
CA LYS A 180 10.63 17.88 10.64
C LYS A 180 9.90 17.54 11.96
N PRO A 181 10.28 16.45 12.66
CA PRO A 181 9.80 16.22 14.03
C PRO A 181 10.43 17.23 15.00
N ASN A 182 9.61 17.97 15.74
CA ASN A 182 10.06 18.92 16.76
C ASN A 182 10.11 18.28 18.15
N VAL A 183 10.97 17.27 18.31
CA VAL A 183 11.00 16.41 19.51
C VAL A 183 11.31 17.20 20.78
N ASP A 184 12.13 18.25 20.69
CA ASP A 184 12.56 19.08 21.83
C ASP A 184 11.43 19.94 22.43
N GLU A 185 10.31 20.10 21.71
CA GLU A 185 9.17 20.93 22.12
C GLU A 185 7.96 20.10 22.56
N TRP A 186 8.01 18.77 22.46
CA TRP A 186 6.87 17.92 22.81
C TRP A 186 6.53 18.00 24.30
N PHE A 187 5.23 18.12 24.61
CA PHE A 187 4.72 18.27 25.98
C PHE A 187 5.31 19.49 26.72
N SER A 188 5.71 20.52 25.97
CA SER A 188 6.17 21.80 26.51
C SER A 188 5.09 22.88 26.37
N GLY A 189 5.14 23.91 27.21
CA GLY A 189 4.10 24.95 27.29
C GLY A 189 3.06 24.69 28.37
N SER A 190 2.00 25.52 28.40
CA SER A 190 0.97 25.48 29.44
C SER A 190 -0.20 24.58 29.02
N PRO A 191 -0.37 23.38 29.58
CA PRO A 191 -1.47 22.51 29.18
C PRO A 191 -2.82 23.07 29.59
N LYS A 192 -3.84 22.87 28.76
CA LYS A 192 -5.24 23.17 29.09
C LYS A 192 -6.12 21.92 29.00
N PRO A 193 -7.23 21.86 29.76
CA PRO A 193 -8.16 20.75 29.69
C PRO A 193 -9.00 20.79 28.41
N PHE A 194 -9.42 19.62 27.96
CA PHE A 194 -10.48 19.45 26.97
C PHE A 194 -11.32 18.23 27.34
N GLY A 195 -12.52 18.12 26.79
CA GLY A 195 -13.36 16.95 27.07
C GLY A 195 -14.54 16.83 26.14
N SER A 196 -15.12 15.64 26.09
CA SER A 196 -16.29 15.37 25.26
C SER A 196 -17.19 14.32 25.90
N ILE A 197 -18.48 14.44 25.63
CA ILE A 197 -19.51 13.46 25.97
C ILE A 197 -20.16 13.02 24.66
N ALA A 198 -20.14 11.73 24.39
CA ALA A 198 -20.80 11.11 23.25
C ALA A 198 -21.99 10.28 23.74
N TRP A 199 -23.17 10.57 23.19
CA TRP A 199 -24.41 9.85 23.47
C TRP A 199 -24.95 9.19 22.21
N GLN A 200 -24.97 7.86 22.21
CA GLN A 200 -25.59 7.06 21.17
C GLN A 200 -27.10 7.00 21.38
N VAL A 201 -27.84 7.86 20.68
CA VAL A 201 -29.30 7.97 20.79
C VAL A 201 -29.97 6.69 20.29
N ASN A 202 -29.48 6.15 19.18
CA ASN A 202 -29.91 4.88 18.59
C ASN A 202 -28.77 4.27 17.75
N ASP A 203 -29.03 3.18 17.03
CA ASP A 203 -28.01 2.45 16.27
C ASP A 203 -27.39 3.26 15.11
N LYS A 204 -28.01 4.38 14.72
CA LYS A 204 -27.56 5.24 13.62
C LYS A 204 -27.17 6.65 14.03
N LEU A 205 -27.69 7.17 15.13
CA LEU A 205 -27.49 8.57 15.53
C LEU A 205 -26.68 8.67 16.82
N SER A 206 -25.57 9.40 16.75
CA SER A 206 -24.76 9.80 17.91
C SER A 206 -24.75 11.32 18.05
N LEU A 207 -24.94 11.81 19.26
CA LEU A 207 -24.81 13.22 19.61
C LEU A 207 -23.54 13.40 20.42
N VAL A 208 -22.82 14.49 20.17
CA VAL A 208 -21.57 14.83 20.85
C VAL A 208 -21.69 16.24 21.40
N ALA A 209 -21.31 16.41 22.65
CA ALA A 209 -21.01 17.71 23.23
C ALA A 209 -19.54 17.74 23.63
N GLU A 210 -18.83 18.80 23.26
CA GLU A 210 -17.40 18.93 23.44
C GLU A 210 -17.07 20.28 24.06
N TYR A 211 -16.06 20.28 24.94
CA TYR A 211 -15.37 21.45 25.44
C TYR A 211 -13.95 21.45 24.88
N SER A 212 -13.61 22.51 24.15
CA SER A 212 -12.28 22.72 23.56
C SER A 212 -11.66 24.02 24.07
N SER A 213 -10.37 23.96 24.41
CA SER A 213 -9.58 25.14 24.78
C SER A 213 -8.94 25.84 23.58
N ASP A 214 -9.25 25.39 22.36
CA ASP A 214 -8.77 25.99 21.12
C ASP A 214 -9.42 27.35 20.87
N GLU A 215 -8.59 28.33 20.51
CA GLU A 215 -8.99 29.73 20.27
C GLU A 215 -8.99 30.07 18.77
N TYR A 216 -8.64 29.14 17.88
CA TYR A 216 -8.64 29.31 16.41
C TYR A 216 -7.86 30.55 15.94
N VAL A 217 -6.82 30.91 16.69
CA VAL A 217 -6.00 32.10 16.47
C VAL A 217 -5.37 32.16 15.07
N PRO A 218 -4.83 31.05 14.51
CA PRO A 218 -4.36 30.99 13.12
C PRO A 218 -5.40 31.43 12.09
N GLU A 219 -6.63 30.97 12.23
CA GLU A 219 -7.72 31.19 11.29
C GLU A 219 -8.36 32.59 11.42
N THR A 220 -8.34 33.18 12.62
CA THR A 220 -9.14 34.38 12.96
C THR A 220 -8.32 35.68 13.03
N ARG A 221 -7.01 35.63 13.34
CA ARG A 221 -6.18 36.86 13.42
C ARG A 221 -5.79 37.47 12.07
N ARG A 222 -5.89 36.72 10.97
CA ARG A 222 -5.51 37.16 9.61
C ARG A 222 -6.55 36.84 8.53
N GLY A 223 -7.52 35.96 8.81
CA GLY A 223 -8.68 35.72 7.95
C GLY A 223 -9.77 36.80 8.12
N THR A 224 -10.83 36.69 7.33
CA THR A 224 -12.04 37.54 7.44
C THR A 224 -13.00 37.09 8.53
N GLU A 225 -12.73 35.95 9.17
CA GLU A 225 -13.67 35.25 10.05
C GLU A 225 -13.43 35.57 11.53
N GLU A 226 -14.52 35.69 12.29
CA GLU A 226 -14.47 35.91 13.74
C GLU A 226 -14.18 34.62 14.50
N ALA A 227 -13.54 34.72 15.68
CA ALA A 227 -13.32 33.56 16.52
C ALA A 227 -14.64 33.05 17.11
N PRO A 228 -14.84 31.72 17.22
CA PRO A 228 -16.08 31.17 17.75
C PRO A 228 -16.42 31.71 19.14
N GLY A 229 -17.68 32.09 19.37
CA GLY A 229 -18.10 32.80 20.58
C GLY A 229 -18.12 31.98 21.89
N SER A 230 -17.84 30.67 21.82
CA SER A 230 -17.87 29.75 22.95
C SER A 230 -16.79 28.66 22.83
N GLN A 231 -16.41 28.08 23.96
CA GLN A 231 -15.53 26.90 24.02
C GLN A 231 -16.30 25.57 23.88
N PHE A 232 -17.63 25.64 23.73
CA PHE A 232 -18.49 24.47 23.60
C PHE A 232 -18.88 24.21 22.15
N ASN A 233 -18.65 22.97 21.71
CA ASN A 233 -18.96 22.47 20.38
C ASN A 233 -20.04 21.40 20.47
N LEU A 234 -20.96 21.37 19.51
CA LEU A 234 -22.03 20.37 19.45
C LEU A 234 -21.98 19.64 18.11
N GLY A 235 -22.20 18.33 18.11
CA GLY A 235 -22.16 17.50 16.90
C GLY A 235 -23.29 16.47 16.86
N ALA A 236 -23.78 16.20 15.66
CA ALA A 236 -24.72 15.13 15.36
C ALA A 236 -24.17 14.28 14.21
N TYR A 237 -24.02 12.99 14.46
CA TYR A 237 -23.40 12.03 13.55
C TYR A 237 -24.39 10.93 13.19
N TYR A 238 -24.69 10.83 11.90
CA TYR A 238 -25.56 9.81 11.32
C TYR A 238 -24.75 8.75 10.58
N THR A 239 -24.81 7.51 11.06
CA THR A 239 -24.17 6.34 10.50
C THR A 239 -25.17 5.60 9.60
N PHE A 240 -24.97 5.64 8.28
CA PHE A 240 -25.85 4.97 7.31
C PHE A 240 -25.71 3.45 7.40
N ASN A 241 -24.46 3.01 7.48
CA ASN A 241 -24.02 1.64 7.72
C ASN A 241 -22.67 1.71 8.45
N PRO A 242 -22.10 0.59 8.93
CA PRO A 242 -20.83 0.61 9.69
C PRO A 242 -19.62 1.21 8.94
N GLN A 243 -19.73 1.48 7.64
CA GLN A 243 -18.66 2.01 6.81
C GLN A 243 -18.80 3.50 6.48
N TYR A 244 -19.99 4.10 6.59
CA TYR A 244 -20.25 5.48 6.16
C TYR A 244 -20.97 6.31 7.23
N GLN A 245 -20.46 7.51 7.48
CA GLN A 245 -20.98 8.45 8.45
C GLN A 245 -21.03 9.87 7.88
N LEU A 246 -22.12 10.57 8.18
CA LEU A 246 -22.28 12.01 7.94
C LEU A 246 -22.35 12.71 9.30
N GLY A 247 -21.56 13.76 9.48
CA GLY A 247 -21.58 14.60 10.68
C GLY A 247 -21.99 16.03 10.34
N LEU A 248 -22.82 16.63 11.18
CA LEU A 248 -23.08 18.06 11.23
C LEU A 248 -22.67 18.56 12.61
N TYR A 249 -21.94 19.66 12.69
CA TYR A 249 -21.44 20.17 13.97
C TYR A 249 -21.40 21.70 13.99
N THR A 250 -21.29 22.25 15.19
CA THR A 250 -21.02 23.66 15.44
C THR A 250 -19.73 23.80 16.25
N LEU A 251 -18.90 24.76 15.87
CA LEU A 251 -17.76 25.22 16.66
C LEU A 251 -18.17 26.53 17.35
N GLY A 252 -17.99 26.61 18.66
CA GLY A 252 -18.38 27.76 19.50
C GLY A 252 -19.82 28.24 19.40
N GLY A 253 -20.72 27.45 18.81
CA GLY A 253 -22.15 27.71 18.70
C GLY A 253 -22.58 28.55 17.49
N ASP A 254 -21.64 29.14 16.75
CA ASP A 254 -21.89 30.06 15.64
C ASP A 254 -21.30 29.59 14.31
N THR A 255 -20.20 28.84 14.34
CA THR A 255 -19.51 28.33 13.15
C THR A 255 -20.05 26.95 12.78
N PHE A 256 -20.67 26.80 11.61
CA PHE A 256 -21.25 25.52 11.19
C PHE A 256 -20.28 24.69 10.35
N GLY A 257 -20.28 23.38 10.59
CA GLY A 257 -19.47 22.44 9.85
C GLY A 257 -20.22 21.18 9.46
N ALA A 258 -19.76 20.56 8.38
CA ALA A 258 -20.20 19.28 7.91
C ALA A 258 -19.00 18.37 7.64
N GLN A 259 -19.18 17.08 7.85
CA GLN A 259 -18.15 16.10 7.50
C GLN A 259 -18.74 14.81 6.97
N PHE A 260 -18.01 14.19 6.05
CA PHE A 260 -18.27 12.84 5.59
C PHE A 260 -17.07 11.97 5.96
N SER A 261 -17.36 10.81 6.55
CA SER A 261 -16.37 9.85 7.01
C SER A 261 -16.68 8.48 6.46
N PHE A 262 -15.63 7.75 6.07
CA PHE A 262 -15.73 6.33 5.75
C PHE A 262 -14.70 5.51 6.51
N ALA A 263 -15.04 4.25 6.83
CA ALA A 263 -14.16 3.31 7.50
C ALA A 263 -14.32 1.91 6.90
N LEU A 264 -13.27 1.41 6.26
CA LEU A 264 -13.21 0.09 5.66
C LEU A 264 -12.30 -0.80 6.49
N ASN A 265 -12.77 -1.97 6.90
CA ASN A 265 -11.92 -2.97 7.52
C ASN A 265 -11.61 -4.06 6.48
N PRO A 266 -10.33 -4.25 6.09
CA PRO A 266 -9.94 -5.32 5.16
C PRO A 266 -10.46 -6.70 5.56
N ARG A 267 -10.55 -7.00 6.86
CA ARG A 267 -11.04 -8.29 7.36
C ARG A 267 -12.52 -8.53 7.08
N ASN A 268 -13.29 -7.48 6.80
CA ASN A 268 -14.70 -7.56 6.47
C ASN A 268 -14.85 -7.42 4.95
N ALA A 269 -14.69 -8.54 4.23
CA ALA A 269 -14.88 -8.55 2.78
C ALA A 269 -16.36 -8.33 2.42
N PRO A 270 -16.67 -7.55 1.36
CA PRO A 270 -18.04 -7.34 0.90
C PRO A 270 -18.68 -8.62 0.38
N PHE A 271 -17.87 -9.58 -0.06
CA PHE A 271 -18.31 -10.92 -0.48
C PHE A 271 -17.93 -11.96 0.59
N PRO A 272 -18.83 -12.90 0.90
CA PRO A 272 -18.52 -13.98 1.83
C PRO A 272 -17.41 -14.89 1.27
N SER A 273 -16.63 -15.50 2.17
CA SER A 273 -15.73 -16.59 1.78
C SER A 273 -16.52 -17.79 1.25
N GLY A 274 -15.94 -18.55 0.30
CA GLY A 274 -16.55 -19.79 -0.22
C GLY A 274 -17.35 -19.64 -1.51
N LEU A 275 -17.30 -18.50 -2.18
CA LEU A 275 -17.78 -18.35 -3.56
C LEU A 275 -16.86 -19.03 -4.60
N GLU A 276 -15.70 -19.51 -4.14
CA GLU A 276 -14.69 -20.19 -4.94
C GLU A 276 -15.17 -21.61 -5.29
N LYS A 277 -14.72 -22.13 -6.44
CA LYS A 277 -15.02 -23.51 -6.83
C LYS A 277 -14.47 -24.47 -5.76
N ALA A 278 -15.32 -25.38 -5.28
CA ALA A 278 -14.92 -26.41 -4.33
C ALA A 278 -13.71 -27.19 -4.87
N PRO A 279 -12.72 -27.48 -4.02
CA PRO A 279 -11.52 -28.19 -4.45
C PRO A 279 -11.86 -29.65 -4.75
N ALA A 280 -11.01 -30.33 -5.52
CA ALA A 280 -11.14 -31.76 -5.73
C ALA A 280 -11.10 -32.52 -4.38
N PRO A 281 -11.99 -33.49 -4.13
CA PRO A 281 -11.93 -34.29 -2.90
C PRO A 281 -10.69 -35.19 -2.93
N VAL A 282 -10.08 -35.40 -1.76
CA VAL A 282 -8.99 -36.37 -1.61
C VAL A 282 -9.51 -37.76 -1.95
N LYS A 283 -8.73 -38.54 -2.71
CA LYS A 283 -9.06 -39.92 -3.06
C LYS A 283 -8.14 -40.86 -2.26
N PRO A 284 -8.67 -41.56 -1.23
CA PRO A 284 -7.92 -42.57 -0.51
C PRO A 284 -7.43 -43.66 -1.45
N ARG A 285 -6.23 -44.19 -1.19
CA ARG A 285 -5.69 -45.33 -1.94
C ARG A 285 -6.53 -46.59 -1.76
N PRO A 286 -6.64 -47.43 -2.81
CA PRO A 286 -7.20 -48.77 -2.67
C PRO A 286 -6.34 -49.63 -1.73
N ALA A 287 -6.95 -50.62 -1.09
CA ALA A 287 -6.22 -51.61 -0.30
C ALA A 287 -5.17 -52.34 -1.18
N PRO A 288 -4.00 -52.74 -0.65
CA PRO A 288 -2.96 -53.43 -1.42
C PRO A 288 -3.45 -54.64 -2.24
N ALA A 289 -4.40 -55.40 -1.70
CA ALA A 289 -4.98 -56.55 -2.40
C ALA A 289 -5.87 -56.18 -3.60
N ALA A 290 -6.41 -54.95 -3.64
CA ALA A 290 -7.30 -54.49 -4.70
C ALA A 290 -6.56 -53.86 -5.90
N ASP A 291 -5.29 -53.47 -5.73
CA ASP A 291 -4.43 -52.94 -6.80
C ASP A 291 -2.96 -53.38 -6.65
N PRO A 292 -2.64 -54.69 -6.72
CA PRO A 292 -1.28 -55.18 -6.47
C PRO A 292 -0.23 -54.56 -7.42
N GLU A 293 -0.59 -54.31 -8.68
CA GLU A 293 0.29 -53.71 -9.68
C GLU A 293 0.63 -52.25 -9.35
N GLY A 294 -0.37 -51.44 -8.98
CA GLY A 294 -0.15 -50.05 -8.55
C GLY A 294 0.71 -49.94 -7.30
N TRP A 295 0.61 -50.90 -6.38
CA TRP A 295 1.44 -50.98 -5.18
C TRP A 295 2.85 -51.52 -5.42
N SER A 296 3.08 -52.29 -6.49
CA SER A 296 4.39 -52.89 -6.81
C SER A 296 5.46 -51.86 -7.18
N GLY A 297 5.06 -50.68 -7.67
CA GLY A 297 5.98 -49.68 -8.19
C GLY A 297 6.57 -49.98 -9.59
N ALA A 298 6.26 -51.13 -10.18
CA ALA A 298 6.80 -51.54 -11.50
C ALA A 298 6.42 -50.56 -12.62
N TRP A 299 5.28 -49.88 -12.48
CA TRP A 299 4.83 -48.81 -13.37
C TRP A 299 5.85 -47.68 -13.53
N SER A 300 6.74 -47.46 -12.54
CA SER A 300 7.75 -46.39 -12.62
C SER A 300 8.86 -46.65 -13.63
N ALA A 301 9.02 -47.91 -14.07
CA ALA A 301 9.93 -48.28 -15.15
C ALA A 301 9.26 -48.21 -16.55
N ASP A 302 7.93 -48.01 -16.62
CA ASP A 302 7.22 -47.85 -17.88
C ASP A 302 7.43 -46.41 -18.43
N PRO A 303 8.06 -46.25 -19.61
CA PRO A 303 8.32 -44.93 -20.19
C PRO A 303 7.04 -44.16 -20.56
N THR A 304 5.88 -44.83 -20.62
CA THR A 304 4.59 -44.20 -20.95
C THR A 304 3.84 -43.70 -19.72
N ALA A 305 4.14 -44.23 -18.53
CA ALA A 305 3.41 -43.92 -17.30
C ALA A 305 3.58 -42.46 -16.88
N GLN A 306 4.82 -41.97 -16.81
CA GLN A 306 5.09 -40.58 -16.40
C GLN A 306 4.46 -39.55 -17.36
N PRO A 307 4.62 -39.63 -18.69
CA PRO A 307 3.95 -38.70 -19.62
C PRO A 307 2.42 -38.67 -19.48
N ALA A 308 1.79 -39.84 -19.31
CA ALA A 308 0.34 -39.94 -19.12
C ALA A 308 -0.11 -39.28 -17.79
N ILE A 309 0.57 -39.58 -16.68
CA ILE A 309 0.29 -39.00 -15.37
C ILE A 309 0.53 -37.48 -15.37
N GLN A 310 1.63 -37.03 -15.98
CA GLN A 310 1.99 -35.62 -16.06
C GLN A 310 0.96 -34.82 -16.84
N THR A 311 0.47 -35.34 -17.96
CA THR A 311 -0.57 -34.71 -18.78
C THR A 311 -1.88 -34.57 -18.00
N ALA A 312 -2.33 -35.65 -17.36
CA ALA A 312 -3.55 -35.64 -16.56
C ALA A 312 -3.47 -34.67 -15.36
N LEU A 313 -2.31 -34.60 -14.69
CA LEU A 313 -2.08 -33.65 -13.60
C LEU A 313 -1.99 -32.20 -14.11
N ALA A 314 -1.32 -31.96 -15.24
CA ALA A 314 -1.20 -30.64 -15.84
C ALA A 314 -2.57 -30.07 -16.21
N ASP A 315 -3.43 -30.87 -16.84
CA ASP A 315 -4.80 -30.48 -17.21
C ASP A 315 -5.64 -30.16 -15.96
N ALA A 316 -5.59 -31.04 -14.95
CA ALA A 316 -6.33 -30.82 -13.70
C ALA A 316 -5.84 -29.59 -12.92
N LEU A 317 -4.53 -29.31 -12.93
CA LEU A 317 -3.95 -28.12 -12.32
C LEU A 317 -4.34 -26.84 -13.08
N ALA A 318 -4.39 -26.90 -14.42
CA ALA A 318 -4.81 -25.77 -15.25
C ALA A 318 -6.26 -25.33 -14.93
N ASP A 319 -7.16 -26.28 -14.73
CA ASP A 319 -8.54 -26.02 -14.27
C ASP A 319 -8.59 -25.31 -12.90
N GLU A 320 -7.64 -25.63 -12.02
CA GLU A 320 -7.44 -24.98 -10.72
C GLU A 320 -6.63 -23.67 -10.82
N GLY A 321 -6.25 -23.20 -12.01
CA GLY A 321 -5.49 -21.96 -12.17
C GLY A 321 -4.04 -22.07 -11.73
N GLN A 322 -3.47 -23.25 -11.91
CA GLN A 322 -2.08 -23.58 -11.62
C GLN A 322 -1.43 -24.20 -12.85
N ILE A 323 -0.12 -24.07 -12.96
CA ILE A 323 0.64 -24.61 -14.09
C ILE A 323 1.66 -25.60 -13.56
N LEU A 324 1.61 -26.83 -14.06
CA LEU A 324 2.65 -27.83 -13.80
C LEU A 324 3.84 -27.58 -14.73
N GLU A 325 4.91 -26.99 -14.20
CA GLU A 325 6.11 -26.68 -14.99
C GLU A 325 6.96 -27.91 -15.29
N SER A 326 7.15 -28.77 -14.29
CA SER A 326 7.90 -30.02 -14.43
C SER A 326 7.49 -31.02 -13.36
N MET A 327 7.76 -32.30 -13.63
CA MET A 327 7.46 -33.40 -12.72
C MET A 327 8.58 -34.44 -12.73
N ALA A 328 8.89 -35.00 -11.57
CA ALA A 328 9.71 -36.19 -11.40
C ALA A 328 8.90 -37.23 -10.64
N LEU A 329 9.00 -38.49 -11.09
CA LEU A 329 8.19 -39.56 -10.58
C LEU A 329 9.03 -40.81 -10.36
N SER A 330 8.87 -41.43 -9.19
CA SER A 330 9.48 -42.69 -8.81
C SER A 330 8.44 -43.59 -8.15
N SER A 331 8.79 -44.85 -7.86
CA SER A 331 7.86 -45.82 -7.28
C SER A 331 7.20 -45.36 -5.97
N ASN A 332 7.87 -44.52 -5.16
CA ASN A 332 7.37 -44.07 -3.85
C ASN A 332 7.33 -42.54 -3.64
N ARG A 333 7.86 -41.74 -4.58
CA ARG A 333 7.98 -40.28 -4.47
C ARG A 333 7.55 -39.59 -5.77
N ALA A 334 6.76 -38.54 -5.63
CA ALA A 334 6.40 -37.62 -6.72
C ALA A 334 6.81 -36.19 -6.36
N GLU A 335 7.55 -35.54 -7.25
CA GLU A 335 7.90 -34.13 -7.14
C GLU A 335 7.30 -33.33 -8.29
N LEU A 336 6.57 -32.28 -7.96
CA LEU A 336 5.91 -31.38 -8.89
C LEU A 336 6.43 -29.97 -8.70
N ARG A 337 6.70 -29.26 -9.80
CA ARG A 337 6.93 -27.82 -9.80
C ARG A 337 5.71 -27.10 -10.31
N ILE A 338 5.10 -26.27 -9.46
CA ILE A 338 3.86 -25.58 -9.78
C ILE A 338 4.04 -24.07 -9.78
N ARG A 339 3.39 -23.41 -10.73
CA ARG A 339 3.21 -21.95 -10.72
C ARG A 339 1.76 -21.63 -10.39
N ASN A 340 1.55 -20.89 -9.31
CA ASN A 340 0.23 -20.43 -8.90
C ASN A 340 -0.15 -19.13 -9.63
N THR A 341 -1.27 -19.13 -10.36
CA THR A 341 -1.74 -17.96 -11.12
C THR A 341 -3.04 -17.36 -10.60
N ARG A 342 -3.70 -18.03 -9.64
CA ARG A 342 -5.07 -17.69 -9.23
C ARG A 342 -5.18 -17.30 -7.76
N TYR A 343 -4.51 -18.01 -6.86
CA TYR A 343 -4.72 -17.88 -5.42
C TYR A 343 -3.73 -16.90 -4.80
N ILE A 344 -4.21 -16.01 -3.93
CA ILE A 344 -3.34 -15.11 -3.16
C ILE A 344 -2.47 -15.90 -2.18
N GLN A 345 -3.08 -16.88 -1.49
CA GLN A 345 -2.39 -17.74 -0.53
C GLN A 345 -1.77 -18.93 -1.25
N GLN A 346 -0.44 -19.06 -1.19
CA GLN A 346 0.27 -20.17 -1.83
C GLN A 346 -0.10 -21.52 -1.20
N SER A 347 -0.39 -21.56 0.09
CA SER A 347 -0.86 -22.75 0.82
C SER A 347 -2.13 -23.37 0.21
N GLU A 348 -3.05 -22.55 -0.31
CA GLU A 348 -4.28 -23.00 -0.97
C GLU A 348 -3.95 -23.71 -2.30
N ALA A 349 -3.04 -23.14 -3.09
CA ALA A 349 -2.54 -23.75 -4.32
C ALA A 349 -1.86 -25.11 -4.04
N ILE A 350 -1.04 -25.18 -2.99
CA ILE A 350 -0.38 -26.42 -2.56
C ILE A 350 -1.39 -27.47 -2.11
N GLY A 351 -2.39 -27.10 -1.31
CA GLY A 351 -3.41 -28.04 -0.84
C GLY A 351 -4.28 -28.59 -1.96
N ARG A 352 -4.67 -27.75 -2.93
CA ARG A 352 -5.35 -28.19 -4.17
C ARG A 352 -4.47 -29.12 -5.00
N THR A 353 -3.17 -28.83 -5.10
CA THR A 353 -2.21 -29.71 -5.76
C THR A 353 -2.11 -31.06 -5.06
N ALA A 354 -1.99 -31.08 -3.73
CA ALA A 354 -1.93 -32.31 -2.94
C ALA A 354 -3.18 -33.19 -3.15
N ARG A 355 -4.38 -32.57 -3.19
CA ARG A 355 -5.64 -33.26 -3.49
C ARG A 355 -5.60 -33.90 -4.88
N LEU A 356 -5.17 -33.18 -5.91
CA LEU A 356 -5.04 -33.73 -7.27
C LEU A 356 -4.01 -34.86 -7.35
N MET A 357 -2.88 -34.72 -6.65
CA MET A 357 -1.87 -35.78 -6.53
C MET A 357 -2.46 -37.07 -5.95
N THR A 358 -3.32 -37.01 -4.92
CA THR A 358 -3.97 -38.22 -4.39
C THR A 358 -4.86 -38.95 -5.40
N ARG A 359 -5.30 -38.26 -6.45
CA ARG A 359 -6.22 -38.81 -7.46
C ARG A 359 -5.48 -39.39 -8.65
N ALA A 360 -4.41 -38.72 -9.08
CA ALA A 360 -3.68 -39.05 -10.29
C ALA A 360 -2.51 -40.02 -10.06
N LEU A 361 -1.92 -40.04 -8.86
CA LEU A 361 -0.73 -40.83 -8.59
C LEU A 361 -1.06 -42.29 -8.20
N PRO A 362 -0.29 -43.27 -8.70
CA PRO A 362 -0.38 -44.67 -8.28
C PRO A 362 -0.26 -44.84 -6.76
N PRO A 363 -0.87 -45.87 -6.16
CA PRO A 363 -0.97 -45.99 -4.70
C PRO A 363 0.37 -46.23 -3.99
N SER A 364 1.40 -46.74 -4.68
CA SER A 364 2.74 -46.89 -4.11
C SER A 364 3.41 -45.56 -3.74
N VAL A 365 2.99 -44.43 -4.33
CA VAL A 365 3.56 -43.11 -4.05
C VAL A 365 3.09 -42.62 -2.68
N GLU A 366 4.04 -42.50 -1.74
CA GLU A 366 3.80 -42.03 -0.37
C GLU A 366 4.34 -40.62 -0.14
N THR A 367 5.46 -40.23 -0.75
CA THR A 367 6.07 -38.91 -0.54
C THR A 367 5.65 -37.96 -1.65
N LEU A 368 4.99 -36.86 -1.29
CA LEU A 368 4.54 -35.81 -2.19
C LEU A 368 5.42 -34.57 -1.95
N VAL A 369 6.11 -34.10 -2.98
CA VAL A 369 6.93 -32.89 -2.93
C VAL A 369 6.34 -31.86 -3.89
N ILE A 370 5.86 -30.75 -3.34
CA ILE A 370 5.23 -29.68 -4.10
C ILE A 370 6.13 -28.45 -4.00
N THR A 371 6.81 -28.17 -5.11
CA THR A 371 7.75 -27.06 -5.24
C THR A 371 7.05 -25.87 -5.89
N SER A 372 7.09 -24.71 -5.23
CA SER A 372 6.50 -23.48 -5.75
C SER A 372 7.48 -22.74 -6.66
N ASN A 373 7.07 -22.45 -7.90
CA ASN A 373 7.88 -21.73 -8.88
C ASN A 373 7.33 -20.32 -9.15
N THR A 374 8.24 -19.36 -9.33
CA THR A 374 7.96 -17.97 -9.70
C THR A 374 8.99 -17.50 -10.71
N GLU A 375 8.54 -17.04 -11.88
CA GLU A 375 9.41 -16.56 -12.97
C GLU A 375 10.61 -17.49 -13.25
N GLY A 376 10.38 -18.81 -13.31
CA GLY A 376 11.43 -19.81 -13.55
C GLY A 376 12.35 -20.13 -12.37
N MET A 377 12.14 -19.52 -11.20
CA MET A 377 12.89 -19.81 -9.96
C MET A 377 12.08 -20.73 -9.04
N ALA A 378 12.71 -21.77 -8.50
CA ALA A 378 12.10 -22.63 -7.49
C ALA A 378 12.29 -21.98 -6.11
N THR A 379 11.21 -21.70 -5.40
CA THR A 379 11.27 -20.85 -4.18
C THR A 379 11.35 -21.64 -2.89
N SER A 380 10.53 -22.70 -2.79
CA SER A 380 10.46 -23.60 -1.65
C SER A 380 9.72 -24.87 -2.04
N SER A 381 9.96 -25.94 -1.28
CA SER A 381 9.27 -27.22 -1.44
C SER A 381 8.55 -27.60 -0.16
N VAL A 382 7.27 -27.95 -0.28
CA VAL A 382 6.49 -28.57 0.79
C VAL A 382 6.49 -30.07 0.59
N VAL A 383 7.04 -30.78 1.56
CA VAL A 383 7.09 -32.25 1.61
C VAL A 383 5.96 -32.75 2.51
N LEU A 384 5.13 -33.63 1.95
CA LEU A 384 3.96 -34.22 2.59
C LEU A 384 4.01 -35.74 2.46
N LYS A 385 3.44 -36.43 3.44
CA LYS A 385 3.06 -37.84 3.28
C LYS A 385 1.65 -37.93 2.74
N ARG A 386 1.44 -38.77 1.73
CA ARG A 386 0.12 -39.02 1.14
C ARG A 386 -0.86 -39.54 2.18
N SER A 387 -0.41 -40.45 3.05
CA SER A 387 -1.23 -40.95 4.15
C SER A 387 -1.72 -39.86 5.11
N ASP A 388 -0.92 -38.82 5.35
CA ASP A 388 -1.33 -37.68 6.17
C ASP A 388 -2.36 -36.81 5.44
N VAL A 389 -2.21 -36.60 4.13
CA VAL A 389 -3.22 -35.89 3.31
C VAL A 389 -4.57 -36.63 3.34
N GLU A 390 -4.56 -37.95 3.15
CA GLU A 390 -5.74 -38.82 3.18
C GLU A 390 -6.45 -38.82 4.54
N ARG A 391 -5.68 -38.82 5.63
CA ARG A 391 -6.21 -38.88 6.99
C ARG A 391 -6.70 -37.52 7.52
N LEU A 392 -6.08 -36.42 7.09
CA LEU A 392 -6.26 -35.10 7.70
C LEU A 392 -7.19 -34.15 6.93
N GLU A 393 -7.68 -34.51 5.74
CA GLU A 393 -8.53 -33.64 4.89
C GLU A 393 -9.68 -32.97 5.65
N ASN A 394 -10.34 -33.71 6.56
CA ASN A 394 -11.50 -33.24 7.33
C ASN A 394 -11.12 -32.74 8.73
N THR A 395 -9.88 -32.29 8.91
CA THR A 395 -9.37 -31.76 10.19
C THR A 395 -8.91 -30.32 10.06
N GLU A 396 -8.54 -29.68 11.18
CA GLU A 396 -7.95 -28.35 11.15
C GLU A 396 -6.67 -28.30 10.32
N ALA A 397 -6.49 -27.25 9.51
CA ALA A 397 -5.33 -27.13 8.64
C ALA A 397 -4.00 -27.08 9.41
N GLY A 398 -4.02 -26.70 10.70
CA GLY A 398 -2.82 -26.73 11.56
C GLY A 398 -2.22 -28.13 11.74
N ARG A 399 -3.03 -29.21 11.66
CA ARG A 399 -2.52 -30.59 11.78
C ARG A 399 -1.69 -31.01 10.58
N ILE A 400 -2.15 -30.71 9.37
CA ILE A 400 -1.36 -31.00 8.16
C ILE A 400 -0.16 -30.07 8.05
N ALA A 401 -0.24 -28.83 8.57
CA ALA A 401 0.92 -27.95 8.71
C ALA A 401 2.02 -28.60 9.55
N ALA A 402 1.67 -29.14 10.72
CA ALA A 402 2.59 -29.81 11.62
C ALA A 402 3.15 -31.13 11.07
N ALA A 403 2.42 -31.79 10.16
CA ALA A 403 2.85 -33.02 9.50
C ALA A 403 3.68 -32.76 8.22
N SER A 404 3.72 -31.52 7.74
CA SER A 404 4.45 -31.11 6.55
C SER A 404 5.84 -30.59 6.89
N THR A 405 6.78 -30.72 5.95
CA THR A 405 8.11 -30.10 6.07
C THR A 405 8.31 -29.09 4.95
N LEU A 406 8.75 -27.88 5.30
CA LEU A 406 9.16 -26.87 4.34
C LEU A 406 10.68 -26.90 4.19
N VAL A 407 11.16 -27.06 2.96
CA VAL A 407 12.60 -27.09 2.65
C VAL A 407 12.93 -26.10 1.54
N ASP A 408 14.21 -25.73 1.44
CA ASP A 408 14.72 -24.99 0.28
C ASP A 408 14.57 -25.86 -0.98
N ALA A 409 14.26 -25.22 -2.11
CA ALA A 409 14.09 -25.94 -3.37
C ALA A 409 15.40 -26.00 -4.14
N GLU A 410 15.82 -27.20 -4.54
CA GLU A 410 16.98 -27.38 -5.42
C GLU A 410 16.70 -26.70 -6.78
N PRO A 411 17.60 -25.87 -7.34
CA PRO A 411 17.30 -25.15 -8.58
C PRO A 411 17.04 -26.06 -9.78
N ARG A 412 17.81 -27.15 -9.94
CA ARG A 412 17.77 -28.05 -11.11
C ARG A 412 18.08 -29.53 -10.77
N PRO A 413 17.13 -30.26 -10.14
CA PRO A 413 17.18 -31.71 -10.00
C PRO A 413 17.32 -32.39 -11.36
N GLY A 414 18.14 -33.44 -11.42
CA GLY A 414 18.46 -34.15 -12.67
C GLY A 414 17.34 -35.02 -13.25
N ASP A 415 16.28 -35.28 -12.49
CA ASP A 415 15.18 -36.21 -12.81
C ASP A 415 13.86 -35.52 -13.22
N LEU A 416 13.80 -34.19 -13.17
CA LEU A 416 12.61 -33.43 -13.54
C LEU A 416 12.40 -33.38 -15.05
N VAL A 417 11.24 -33.82 -15.50
CA VAL A 417 10.78 -33.71 -16.88
C VAL A 417 9.87 -32.50 -17.04
N THR A 418 10.23 -31.58 -17.92
CA THR A 418 9.43 -30.39 -18.23
C THR A 418 8.13 -30.76 -18.93
N THR A 419 7.03 -30.10 -18.58
CA THR A 419 5.76 -30.29 -19.28
C THR A 419 5.87 -29.77 -20.71
N PRO A 420 5.50 -30.56 -21.74
CA PRO A 420 5.61 -30.15 -23.13
C PRO A 420 4.78 -28.90 -23.46
N GLY A 421 5.29 -28.06 -24.37
CA GLY A 421 4.53 -26.91 -24.91
C GLY A 421 4.38 -25.70 -23.98
N LEU A 422 5.01 -25.70 -22.81
CA LEU A 422 4.93 -24.56 -21.88
C LEU A 422 5.68 -23.31 -22.36
N PHE A 423 6.84 -23.49 -22.99
CA PHE A 423 7.69 -22.41 -23.48
C PHE A 423 7.91 -22.56 -24.99
N PRO A 424 7.96 -21.44 -25.74
CA PRO A 424 7.78 -20.07 -25.27
C PRO A 424 6.30 -19.75 -24.97
N ARG A 425 6.04 -18.84 -24.02
CA ARG A 425 4.68 -18.47 -23.60
C ARG A 425 4.39 -16.99 -23.84
N PHE A 426 3.38 -16.72 -24.66
CA PHE A 426 2.86 -15.37 -24.87
C PHE A 426 1.60 -15.12 -24.04
N ARG A 427 1.55 -14.00 -23.32
CA ARG A 427 0.36 -13.53 -22.59
C ARG A 427 0.15 -12.06 -22.87
N TRP A 428 -1.11 -11.65 -23.01
CA TRP A 428 -1.47 -10.25 -23.11
C TRP A 428 -2.77 -9.96 -22.39
N ASN A 429 -2.96 -8.71 -21.98
CA ASN A 429 -4.18 -8.22 -21.34
C ASN A 429 -4.43 -6.77 -21.77
N LEU A 430 -5.66 -6.48 -22.22
CA LEU A 430 -6.14 -5.14 -22.51
C LEU A 430 -7.19 -4.76 -21.47
N GLY A 431 -6.97 -3.66 -20.76
CA GLY A 431 -7.92 -3.19 -19.75
C GLY A 431 -7.79 -1.70 -19.49
N PRO A 432 -8.73 -1.11 -18.73
CA PRO A 432 -8.61 0.28 -18.32
C PRO A 432 -7.44 0.46 -17.35
N TYR A 433 -6.90 1.68 -17.29
CA TYR A 433 -6.05 2.13 -16.18
C TYR A 433 -6.62 3.40 -15.56
N LEU A 434 -6.34 3.59 -14.28
CA LEU A 434 -6.60 4.80 -13.53
C LEU A 434 -5.30 5.20 -12.84
N GLU A 435 -4.88 6.44 -13.04
CA GLU A 435 -3.79 7.07 -12.31
C GLU A 435 -4.34 8.23 -11.49
N LEU A 436 -3.93 8.31 -10.22
CA LEU A 436 -4.37 9.33 -9.29
C LEU A 436 -3.15 10.11 -8.79
N GLY A 437 -3.23 11.44 -8.84
CA GLY A 437 -2.32 12.36 -8.19
C GLY A 437 -3.08 13.05 -7.06
N LEU A 438 -2.67 12.82 -5.82
CA LEU A 438 -3.31 13.39 -4.64
C LEU A 438 -2.36 14.39 -3.97
N PHE A 439 -2.92 15.34 -3.23
CA PHE A 439 -2.18 16.27 -2.36
C PHE A 439 -1.26 17.25 -3.11
N ASP A 440 -1.63 17.66 -4.33
CA ASP A 440 -1.02 18.81 -4.99
C ASP A 440 -1.58 20.12 -4.36
N PRO A 441 -0.75 21.13 -4.05
CA PRO A 441 -1.21 22.41 -3.52
C PRO A 441 -2.18 23.16 -4.43
N GLN A 442 -2.04 23.02 -5.74
CA GLN A 442 -2.89 23.75 -6.70
C GLN A 442 -4.04 22.89 -7.20
N ASP A 443 -3.82 21.59 -7.34
CA ASP A 443 -4.83 20.64 -7.86
C ASP A 443 -4.95 19.38 -6.99
N PRO A 444 -5.68 19.46 -5.84
CA PRO A 444 -5.65 18.44 -4.79
C PRO A 444 -5.98 17.01 -5.25
N LEU A 445 -6.71 16.87 -6.36
CA LEU A 445 -7.03 15.61 -7.02
C LEU A 445 -6.83 15.75 -8.53
N ARG A 446 -5.74 15.15 -9.01
CA ARG A 446 -5.49 14.89 -10.42
C ARG A 446 -5.81 13.45 -10.77
N TYR A 447 -6.35 13.23 -11.96
CA TYR A 447 -6.63 11.88 -12.43
C TYR A 447 -6.37 11.74 -13.92
N GLU A 448 -6.01 10.53 -14.33
CA GLU A 448 -5.89 10.12 -15.72
C GLU A 448 -6.54 8.75 -15.89
N VAL A 449 -7.43 8.63 -16.88
CA VAL A 449 -8.11 7.39 -17.24
C VAL A 449 -7.81 7.09 -18.70
N GLY A 450 -7.52 5.83 -18.98
CA GLY A 450 -7.27 5.38 -20.35
C GLY A 450 -7.31 3.87 -20.48
N ALA A 451 -6.83 3.37 -21.62
CA ALA A 451 -6.66 1.95 -21.90
C ALA A 451 -5.18 1.57 -21.85
N GLN A 452 -4.87 0.39 -21.33
CA GLN A 452 -3.53 -0.17 -21.30
C GLN A 452 -3.50 -1.59 -21.87
N LEU A 453 -2.56 -1.85 -22.77
CA LEU A 453 -2.20 -3.18 -23.25
C LEU A 453 -0.91 -3.60 -22.54
N LYS A 454 -0.97 -4.69 -21.79
CA LYS A 454 0.20 -5.36 -21.22
C LYS A 454 0.48 -6.62 -22.01
N ALA A 455 1.72 -6.84 -22.40
CA ALA A 455 2.16 -8.07 -23.08
C ALA A 455 3.41 -8.63 -22.40
N SER A 456 3.51 -9.96 -22.34
CA SER A 456 4.70 -10.67 -21.88
C SER A 456 4.96 -11.89 -22.76
N TYR A 457 6.23 -12.13 -23.04
CA TYR A 457 6.72 -13.27 -23.80
C TYR A 457 7.85 -13.94 -23.01
N GLU A 458 7.52 -15.08 -22.38
CA GLU A 458 8.47 -15.89 -21.62
C GLU A 458 9.13 -16.87 -22.59
N ILE A 459 10.36 -16.55 -23.00
CA ILE A 459 11.11 -17.24 -24.05
C ILE A 459 11.56 -18.62 -23.57
N MET A 460 12.10 -18.65 -22.35
CA MET A 460 12.51 -19.83 -21.60
C MET A 460 12.28 -19.55 -20.11
N PRO A 461 12.33 -20.57 -19.23
CA PRO A 461 12.17 -20.35 -17.78
C PRO A 461 13.06 -19.19 -17.29
N GLY A 462 12.41 -18.16 -16.76
CA GLY A 462 13.06 -16.97 -16.20
C GLY A 462 13.52 -15.91 -17.20
N LEU A 463 13.51 -16.14 -18.52
CA LEU A 463 13.79 -15.09 -19.52
C LEU A 463 12.49 -14.54 -20.11
N ILE A 464 12.16 -13.30 -19.73
CA ILE A 464 10.85 -12.70 -19.99
C ILE A 464 11.03 -11.33 -20.66
N LEU A 465 10.45 -11.17 -21.85
CA LEU A 465 10.24 -9.88 -22.49
C LEU A 465 8.86 -9.36 -22.08
N SER A 466 8.78 -8.19 -21.46
CA SER A 466 7.53 -7.56 -21.01
C SER A 466 7.40 -6.14 -21.55
N GLY A 467 6.18 -5.70 -21.84
CA GLY A 467 5.92 -4.33 -22.28
C GLY A 467 4.52 -3.86 -21.92
N THR A 468 4.40 -2.56 -21.68
CA THR A 468 3.13 -1.88 -21.45
C THR A 468 2.97 -0.74 -22.44
N LEU A 469 1.84 -0.72 -23.15
CA LEU A 469 1.40 0.38 -24.00
C LEU A 469 0.18 1.03 -23.35
N ARG A 470 0.17 2.35 -23.19
CA ARG A 470 -0.96 3.12 -22.65
C ARG A 470 -1.46 4.15 -23.64
N GLN A 471 -2.78 4.27 -23.75
CA GLN A 471 -3.46 5.34 -24.44
C GLN A 471 -4.37 6.06 -23.46
N ARG A 472 -4.11 7.34 -23.23
CA ARG A 472 -4.99 8.21 -22.45
C ARG A 472 -6.33 8.38 -23.15
N ALA A 473 -7.41 8.41 -22.38
CA ALA A 473 -8.75 8.75 -22.87
C ALA A 473 -9.18 10.14 -22.37
N PHE A 474 -9.14 10.38 -21.06
CA PHE A 474 -9.49 11.67 -20.45
C PHE A 474 -8.87 11.79 -19.05
N GLY A 475 -8.80 13.01 -18.53
CA GLY A 475 -8.28 13.27 -17.18
C GLY A 475 -7.85 14.73 -17.00
N SER A 476 -7.67 15.15 -15.75
CA SER A 476 -7.14 16.48 -15.41
C SER A 476 -5.60 16.55 -15.38
N MET A 477 -4.91 15.41 -15.48
CA MET A 477 -3.45 15.40 -15.58
C MET A 477 -2.99 16.03 -16.90
N GLU A 478 -2.07 16.97 -16.82
CA GLU A 478 -1.45 17.64 -17.95
C GLU A 478 0.07 17.53 -17.86
N GLN A 479 0.70 17.50 -19.04
CA GLN A 479 2.15 17.46 -19.19
C GLN A 479 2.73 18.83 -18.83
N ARG A 480 3.31 18.94 -17.64
CA ARG A 480 3.80 20.21 -17.09
C ARG A 480 5.02 19.99 -16.22
N GLY A 481 5.97 20.91 -16.32
CA GLY A 481 7.24 20.90 -15.58
C GLY A 481 7.09 21.31 -14.13
N PRO A 482 8.15 21.13 -13.33
CA PRO A 482 8.17 21.56 -11.94
C PRO A 482 8.14 23.10 -11.85
N GLY A 483 7.51 23.63 -10.81
CA GLY A 483 7.74 25.00 -10.38
C GLY A 483 9.19 25.19 -9.90
N ILE A 484 9.74 26.38 -10.09
CA ILE A 484 11.13 26.69 -9.75
C ILE A 484 11.14 27.72 -8.63
N PRO A 485 11.68 27.41 -7.43
CA PRO A 485 11.78 28.40 -6.37
C PRO A 485 12.65 29.60 -6.77
N CYS A 486 12.17 30.81 -6.48
CA CYS A 486 12.93 32.05 -6.68
C CYS A 486 13.91 32.31 -5.52
N GLY A 487 14.99 33.03 -5.83
CA GLY A 487 15.87 33.65 -4.85
C GLY A 487 15.27 34.93 -4.25
N SER A 488 16.04 35.59 -3.39
CA SER A 488 15.64 36.87 -2.77
C SER A 488 15.26 37.90 -3.85
N GLY A 489 14.13 38.59 -3.65
CA GLY A 489 13.61 39.57 -4.59
C GLY A 489 13.01 38.98 -5.87
N ASN A 490 12.46 37.76 -5.82
CA ASN A 490 11.89 37.04 -6.98
C ASN A 490 12.88 36.85 -8.13
N THR A 491 14.16 36.65 -7.80
CA THR A 491 15.22 36.46 -8.79
C THR A 491 15.32 34.99 -9.22
N PRO A 492 15.37 34.68 -10.53
CA PRO A 492 15.62 33.32 -10.99
C PRO A 492 16.98 32.78 -10.52
N PRO A 493 17.11 31.47 -10.24
CA PRO A 493 18.41 30.86 -9.97
C PRO A 493 19.40 31.05 -11.12
N PRO A 494 20.73 30.99 -10.86
CA PRO A 494 21.73 31.17 -11.89
C PRO A 494 21.52 30.26 -13.11
N GLY A 495 21.53 30.85 -14.30
CA GLY A 495 21.33 30.14 -15.57
C GLY A 495 19.87 29.93 -15.96
N MET A 496 18.89 30.35 -15.15
CA MET A 496 17.46 30.27 -15.44
C MET A 496 16.89 31.65 -15.81
N ASP A 497 15.95 31.68 -16.74
CA ASP A 497 15.33 32.92 -17.22
C ASP A 497 14.08 33.33 -16.43
N ARG A 498 13.41 32.40 -15.73
CA ARG A 498 12.26 32.70 -14.85
C ARG A 498 12.18 31.74 -13.65
N CYS A 499 11.32 32.06 -12.68
CA CYS A 499 11.09 31.27 -11.48
C CYS A 499 9.71 31.56 -10.88
N GLY A 500 9.15 30.57 -10.20
CA GLY A 500 7.91 30.65 -9.43
C GLY A 500 7.42 29.25 -9.08
N ARG A 501 6.82 29.03 -7.90
CA ARG A 501 6.27 27.71 -7.54
C ARG A 501 5.01 27.34 -8.34
N GLY A 502 4.31 28.31 -8.92
CA GLY A 502 3.18 28.10 -9.84
C GLY A 502 3.50 28.24 -11.32
N GLU A 503 4.72 28.67 -11.66
CA GLU A 503 5.17 28.75 -13.04
C GLU A 503 5.64 27.37 -13.51
N HIS A 504 4.74 26.67 -14.19
CA HIS A 504 5.04 25.40 -14.83
C HIS A 504 5.64 25.62 -16.22
N TYR A 505 6.60 24.78 -16.59
CA TYR A 505 7.24 24.80 -17.91
C TYR A 505 6.58 23.78 -18.83
N THR A 506 6.44 24.09 -20.12
CA THR A 506 6.18 23.03 -21.10
C THR A 506 7.42 22.14 -21.25
N PRO A 507 7.29 20.89 -21.76
CA PRO A 507 8.43 20.05 -22.09
C PRO A 507 9.48 20.78 -22.93
N GLU A 508 9.06 21.56 -23.93
CA GLU A 508 9.94 22.30 -24.83
C GLU A 508 10.70 23.42 -24.11
N GLU A 509 10.00 24.22 -23.28
CA GLU A 509 10.63 25.27 -22.48
C GLU A 509 11.66 24.69 -21.52
N TYR A 510 11.33 23.58 -20.84
CA TYR A 510 12.23 22.91 -19.91
C TYR A 510 13.48 22.34 -20.60
N VAL A 511 13.31 21.74 -21.79
CA VAL A 511 14.43 21.21 -22.59
C VAL A 511 15.31 22.32 -23.16
N SER A 512 14.74 23.48 -23.48
CA SER A 512 15.47 24.58 -24.11
C SER A 512 16.61 25.14 -23.26
N ASN A 513 16.57 24.95 -21.94
CA ASN A 513 17.56 25.44 -21.01
C ASN A 513 18.00 24.33 -20.02
N PRO A 514 19.21 23.76 -20.18
CA PRO A 514 19.75 22.72 -19.31
C PRO A 514 19.84 23.09 -17.83
N ALA A 515 19.85 24.39 -17.48
CA ALA A 515 19.84 24.82 -16.09
C ALA A 515 18.63 24.27 -15.33
N TYR A 516 17.49 24.05 -16.01
CA TYR A 516 16.26 23.54 -15.42
C TYR A 516 16.34 22.09 -14.94
N GLU A 517 17.28 21.30 -15.46
CA GLU A 517 17.45 19.90 -15.06
C GLU A 517 18.03 19.73 -13.65
N SER A 518 18.49 20.81 -13.02
CA SER A 518 19.01 20.78 -11.67
C SER A 518 18.52 21.95 -10.82
N PHE A 519 18.54 21.79 -9.51
CA PHE A 519 18.28 22.86 -8.57
C PHE A 519 19.32 22.80 -7.45
N LYS A 520 20.05 23.90 -7.24
CA LYS A 520 21.17 23.98 -6.28
C LYS A 520 22.19 22.82 -6.42
N GLY A 521 22.50 22.44 -7.67
CA GLY A 521 23.43 21.35 -8.00
C GLY A 521 22.86 19.95 -7.81
N VAL A 522 21.59 19.80 -7.43
CA VAL A 522 20.90 18.51 -7.35
C VAL A 522 20.13 18.27 -8.64
N PRO A 523 20.35 17.14 -9.34
CA PRO A 523 19.55 16.77 -10.51
C PRO A 523 18.09 16.53 -10.14
N ARG A 524 17.17 17.02 -10.97
CA ARG A 524 15.75 16.70 -10.87
C ARG A 524 15.54 15.28 -11.36
N VAL A 525 15.05 14.42 -10.51
CA VAL A 525 14.86 12.99 -10.80
C VAL A 525 13.43 12.51 -10.61
N ARG A 526 12.64 13.26 -9.84
CA ARG A 526 11.21 13.01 -9.57
C ARG A 526 10.36 14.28 -9.61
N SER A 527 10.92 15.44 -9.33
CA SER A 527 10.16 16.70 -9.35
C SER A 527 9.59 17.03 -10.75
N ASP A 528 10.22 16.54 -11.81
CA ASP A 528 9.77 16.67 -13.20
C ASP A 528 8.98 15.46 -13.74
N THR A 529 8.58 14.50 -12.89
CA THR A 529 7.84 13.30 -13.34
C THR A 529 6.52 13.64 -14.02
N ARG A 530 5.93 14.81 -13.72
CA ARG A 530 4.70 15.31 -14.35
C ARG A 530 4.85 15.54 -15.86
N MET A 531 6.08 15.65 -16.36
CA MET A 531 6.38 15.72 -17.80
C MET A 531 6.15 14.39 -18.53
N TYR A 532 5.94 13.27 -17.82
CA TYR A 532 5.64 11.95 -18.41
C TYR A 532 4.17 11.54 -18.25
N THR A 533 3.27 12.49 -17.94
CA THR A 533 1.83 12.27 -17.70
C THR A 533 1.01 13.26 -18.49
N GLY A 534 -0.25 12.94 -18.78
CA GLY A 534 -1.13 13.81 -19.56
C GLY A 534 -0.84 13.81 -21.06
N ASN A 535 -0.12 12.81 -21.57
CA ASN A 535 0.18 12.70 -23.00
C ASN A 535 -1.06 12.26 -23.78
N ASP A 536 -1.35 12.93 -24.89
CA ASP A 536 -2.47 12.58 -25.77
C ASP A 536 -2.13 11.43 -26.74
N SER A 537 -0.83 11.22 -26.98
CA SER A 537 -0.29 10.15 -27.81
C SER A 537 -0.08 8.85 -27.02
N PRO A 538 -0.08 7.67 -27.68
CA PRO A 538 0.26 6.42 -27.02
C PRO A 538 1.66 6.48 -26.39
N THR A 539 1.79 5.96 -25.18
CA THR A 539 3.07 5.92 -24.44
C THR A 539 3.49 4.49 -24.13
N ILE A 540 4.81 4.26 -24.01
CA ILE A 540 5.38 2.99 -23.53
C ILE A 540 6.05 3.24 -22.17
N PRO A 541 5.31 3.14 -21.05
CA PRO A 541 5.88 3.31 -19.72
C PRO A 541 7.01 2.32 -19.41
N GLU A 542 6.90 1.10 -19.92
CA GLU A 542 7.87 0.02 -19.66
C GLU A 542 7.99 -0.89 -20.88
N LEU A 543 9.23 -1.29 -21.18
CA LEU A 543 9.59 -2.32 -22.14
C LEU A 543 10.91 -2.96 -21.69
N THR A 544 10.85 -4.16 -21.12
CA THR A 544 11.98 -4.79 -20.42
C THR A 544 12.23 -6.21 -20.89
N LEU A 545 13.50 -6.60 -20.96
CA LEU A 545 13.94 -7.99 -20.99
C LEU A 545 14.53 -8.32 -19.62
N ALA A 546 13.90 -9.23 -18.88
CA ALA A 546 14.32 -9.65 -17.56
C ALA A 546 14.76 -11.12 -17.57
N TRP A 547 15.88 -11.41 -16.91
CA TRP A 547 16.36 -12.77 -16.66
C TRP A 547 16.41 -13.05 -15.16
N TYR A 548 15.58 -13.97 -14.72
CA TYR A 548 15.52 -14.50 -13.36
C TYR A 548 16.26 -15.83 -13.29
N ALA A 549 17.03 -16.03 -12.23
CA ALA A 549 17.72 -17.28 -11.99
C ALA A 549 17.87 -17.54 -10.49
N GLN A 550 18.10 -18.81 -10.15
CA GLN A 550 18.33 -19.28 -8.79
C GLN A 550 19.65 -20.06 -8.76
N PRO A 551 20.80 -19.40 -8.54
CA PRO A 551 22.11 -20.07 -8.60
C PRO A 551 22.34 -21.13 -7.51
N THR A 552 21.71 -20.96 -6.34
CA THR A 552 21.76 -21.91 -5.23
C THR A 552 20.38 -22.03 -4.59
N GLU A 553 20.17 -23.01 -3.73
CA GLU A 553 18.90 -23.23 -3.02
C GLU A 553 18.32 -21.97 -2.33
N GLN A 554 19.19 -21.06 -1.89
CA GLN A 554 18.80 -19.87 -1.10
C GLN A 554 19.11 -18.55 -1.79
N VAL A 555 19.75 -18.55 -2.95
CA VAL A 555 20.17 -17.33 -3.66
C VAL A 555 19.41 -17.21 -4.98
N TYR A 556 18.84 -16.03 -5.18
CA TYR A 556 18.07 -15.63 -6.35
C TYR A 556 18.74 -14.44 -7.00
N THR A 557 18.65 -14.34 -8.32
CA THR A 557 19.26 -13.26 -9.10
C THR A 557 18.30 -12.77 -10.18
N ARG A 558 18.37 -11.48 -10.49
CA ARG A 558 17.64 -10.86 -11.59
C ARG A 558 18.55 -9.91 -12.34
N VAL A 559 18.49 -9.94 -13.67
CA VAL A 559 19.05 -8.90 -14.54
C VAL A 559 17.93 -8.38 -15.45
N THR A 560 17.69 -7.08 -15.45
CA THR A 560 16.67 -6.43 -16.29
C THR A 560 17.30 -5.35 -17.15
N VAL A 561 16.98 -5.33 -18.44
CA VAL A 561 17.45 -4.32 -19.40
C VAL A 561 16.27 -3.72 -20.17
N GLY A 562 16.35 -2.44 -20.51
CA GLY A 562 15.37 -1.76 -21.37
C GLY A 562 14.80 -0.49 -20.73
N LEU A 563 13.54 -0.20 -21.03
CA LEU A 563 12.80 0.94 -20.47
C LEU A 563 12.19 0.49 -19.14
N LEU A 564 12.86 0.78 -18.02
CA LEU A 564 12.52 0.25 -16.69
C LEU A 564 11.29 0.94 -16.08
N GLU A 565 11.16 2.24 -16.32
CA GLU A 565 10.01 3.04 -15.92
C GLU A 565 9.83 4.22 -16.89
N ARG A 566 8.76 5.01 -16.70
CA ARG A 566 8.47 6.18 -17.55
C ARG A 566 9.66 7.15 -17.69
N ALA A 567 10.34 7.41 -16.58
CA ALA A 567 11.41 8.40 -16.52
C ALA A 567 12.81 7.83 -16.80
N TYR A 568 13.01 6.51 -16.73
CA TYR A 568 14.33 5.90 -16.80
C TYR A 568 14.36 4.61 -17.61
N GLY A 569 15.36 4.49 -18.48
CA GLY A 569 15.77 3.23 -19.09
C GLY A 569 17.20 2.89 -18.70
N GLY A 570 17.60 1.62 -18.84
CA GLY A 570 18.95 1.18 -18.50
C GLY A 570 19.01 -0.30 -18.13
N VAL A 571 19.93 -0.61 -17.22
CA VAL A 571 20.21 -1.97 -16.73
C VAL A 571 20.09 -2.02 -15.21
N SER A 572 19.45 -3.05 -14.68
CA SER A 572 19.29 -3.35 -13.26
C SER A 572 19.78 -4.78 -12.99
N GLY A 573 20.61 -4.95 -11.96
CA GLY A 573 21.01 -6.25 -11.43
C GLY A 573 20.63 -6.35 -9.96
N GLU A 574 20.11 -7.51 -9.55
CA GLU A 574 19.70 -7.79 -8.17
C GLU A 574 20.14 -9.20 -7.77
N VAL A 575 20.60 -9.36 -6.54
CA VAL A 575 20.80 -10.64 -5.87
C VAL A 575 20.06 -10.63 -4.54
N LEU A 576 19.42 -11.75 -4.19
CA LEU A 576 18.68 -11.93 -2.95
C LEU A 576 19.08 -13.26 -2.32
N TRP A 577 19.56 -13.23 -1.08
CA TRP A 577 19.62 -14.38 -0.20
C TRP A 577 18.35 -14.46 0.64
N LYS A 578 17.60 -15.56 0.50
CA LYS A 578 16.36 -15.82 1.20
C LYS A 578 16.12 -17.33 1.37
N PRO A 579 16.49 -17.91 2.52
CA PRO A 579 16.13 -19.28 2.86
C PRO A 579 14.62 -19.45 3.08
N ALA A 580 14.08 -20.60 2.70
CA ALA A 580 12.67 -20.94 2.78
C ALA A 580 12.13 -20.90 4.20
N ASN A 581 12.93 -21.32 5.20
CA ASN A 581 12.51 -21.36 6.60
C ASN A 581 13.01 -20.19 7.47
N SER A 582 13.39 -19.07 6.85
CA SER A 582 13.91 -17.88 7.56
C SER A 582 12.96 -16.68 7.43
N PRO A 583 12.68 -15.92 8.51
CA PRO A 583 12.01 -14.62 8.40
C PRO A 583 12.93 -13.51 7.86
N LEU A 584 14.24 -13.78 7.75
CA LEU A 584 15.25 -12.84 7.30
C LEU A 584 15.55 -13.00 5.80
N ALA A 585 15.81 -11.88 5.14
CA ALA A 585 16.35 -11.84 3.78
C ALA A 585 17.38 -10.71 3.64
N PHE A 586 18.36 -10.91 2.76
CA PHE A 586 19.33 -9.88 2.40
C PHE A 586 19.41 -9.74 0.88
N GLY A 587 19.26 -8.51 0.39
CA GLY A 587 19.33 -8.18 -1.03
C GLY A 587 20.45 -7.19 -1.33
N ALA A 588 20.96 -7.23 -2.55
CA ALA A 588 21.80 -6.18 -3.11
C ALA A 588 21.33 -5.88 -4.53
N GLU A 589 21.17 -4.60 -4.86
CA GLU A 589 20.84 -4.15 -6.21
C GLU A 589 21.83 -3.10 -6.72
N ILE A 590 22.07 -3.10 -8.02
CA ILE A 590 22.82 -2.06 -8.74
C ILE A 590 22.07 -1.71 -10.02
N ASN A 591 21.96 -0.42 -10.32
CA ASN A 591 21.28 0.05 -11.52
C ASN A 591 22.14 1.11 -12.22
N ARG A 592 22.30 1.00 -13.54
CA ARG A 592 22.83 2.07 -14.40
C ARG A 592 21.69 2.54 -15.28
N VAL A 593 21.25 3.77 -15.08
CA VAL A 593 20.04 4.29 -15.74
C VAL A 593 20.28 5.66 -16.35
N LYS A 594 19.63 5.89 -17.47
CA LYS A 594 19.62 7.16 -18.21
C LYS A 594 18.21 7.70 -18.25
N LYS A 595 18.07 9.01 -18.09
CA LYS A 595 16.77 9.67 -18.08
C LYS A 595 16.17 9.67 -19.47
N ARG A 596 14.89 9.32 -19.57
CA ARG A 596 14.16 9.21 -20.84
C ARG A 596 13.71 10.58 -21.31
N ASP A 597 13.57 10.74 -22.62
CA ASP A 597 12.92 11.92 -23.19
C ASP A 597 11.42 11.96 -22.82
N PHE A 598 10.82 13.15 -22.77
CA PHE A 598 9.42 13.33 -22.37
C PHE A 598 8.42 12.90 -23.46
N ASP A 599 8.82 13.03 -24.72
CA ASP A 599 7.95 12.84 -25.88
C ASP A 599 8.47 11.73 -26.81
N ASP A 600 9.79 11.62 -27.00
CA ASP A 600 10.38 10.52 -27.76
C ASP A 600 10.46 9.25 -26.89
N VAL A 601 9.64 8.26 -27.24
CA VAL A 601 9.51 6.98 -26.54
C VAL A 601 10.85 6.27 -26.31
N PHE A 602 11.78 6.34 -27.27
CA PHE A 602 13.09 5.70 -27.21
C PHE A 602 14.25 6.70 -27.06
N GLY A 603 13.93 7.99 -26.96
CA GLY A 603 14.87 9.07 -26.72
C GLY A 603 15.37 9.08 -25.27
N PHE A 604 16.58 9.62 -25.09
CA PHE A 604 17.20 9.78 -23.79
C PHE A 604 17.82 11.16 -23.65
N ARG A 605 17.66 11.76 -22.47
CA ARG A 605 18.33 12.99 -22.04
C ARG A 605 19.75 12.69 -21.55
N ASP A 606 20.57 13.72 -21.36
CA ASP A 606 21.97 13.55 -20.98
C ASP A 606 22.18 13.01 -19.56
N TYR A 607 21.21 13.15 -18.67
CA TYR A 607 21.32 12.68 -17.30
C TYR A 607 21.42 11.15 -17.19
N GLU A 608 22.52 10.67 -16.59
CA GLU A 608 22.81 9.25 -16.37
C GLU A 608 23.40 9.04 -14.97
N VAL A 609 22.94 8.00 -14.27
CA VAL A 609 23.34 7.73 -12.88
C VAL A 609 23.49 6.24 -12.61
N THR A 610 24.49 5.89 -11.80
CA THR A 610 24.57 4.59 -11.14
C THR A 610 24.03 4.69 -9.72
N THR A 611 23.03 3.87 -9.41
CA THR A 611 22.45 3.69 -8.08
C THR A 611 22.74 2.29 -7.58
N GLY A 612 22.68 2.08 -6.26
CA GLY A 612 22.85 0.75 -5.69
C GLY A 612 22.53 0.73 -4.22
N HIS A 613 21.97 -0.39 -3.75
CA HIS A 613 21.46 -0.52 -2.39
C HIS A 613 21.72 -1.91 -1.84
N LEU A 614 21.96 -1.96 -0.53
CA LEU A 614 21.85 -3.17 0.28
C LEU A 614 20.53 -3.13 1.04
N SER A 615 19.81 -4.25 1.03
CA SER A 615 18.48 -4.35 1.62
C SER A 615 18.45 -5.47 2.66
N ALA A 616 17.87 -5.20 3.83
CA ALA A 616 17.58 -6.20 4.85
C ALA A 616 16.07 -6.26 5.07
N TYR A 617 15.52 -7.47 5.14
CA TYR A 617 14.10 -7.71 5.30
C TYR A 617 13.85 -8.60 6.52
N TYR A 618 12.80 -8.28 7.28
CA TYR A 618 12.35 -9.09 8.40
C TYR A 618 10.83 -9.24 8.39
N GLU A 619 10.37 -10.48 8.38
CA GLU A 619 8.95 -10.84 8.40
C GLU A 619 8.50 -11.21 9.82
N PHE A 620 7.54 -10.44 10.35
CA PHE A 620 6.92 -10.68 11.65
C PHE A 620 5.68 -11.57 11.51
N ALA A 621 5.44 -12.40 12.51
CA ALA A 621 4.33 -13.37 12.51
C ALA A 621 2.93 -12.72 12.44
N ASN A 622 2.77 -11.46 12.85
CA ASN A 622 1.52 -10.71 12.87
C ASN A 622 1.19 -9.99 11.53
N GLY A 623 1.84 -10.39 10.44
CA GLY A 623 1.61 -9.85 9.09
C GLY A 623 2.40 -8.59 8.77
N PHE A 624 3.35 -8.19 9.63
CA PHE A 624 4.24 -7.07 9.34
C PHE A 624 5.51 -7.52 8.62
N THR A 625 6.03 -6.65 7.78
CA THR A 625 7.36 -6.77 7.16
C THR A 625 8.09 -5.45 7.36
N ALA A 626 9.28 -5.50 7.96
CA ALA A 626 10.21 -4.38 7.97
C ALA A 626 11.25 -4.57 6.86
N GLN A 627 11.60 -3.47 6.20
CA GLN A 627 12.65 -3.40 5.20
C GLN A 627 13.53 -2.19 5.49
N LEU A 628 14.84 -2.39 5.44
CA LEU A 628 15.84 -1.34 5.49
C LEU A 628 16.64 -1.40 4.20
N ASP A 629 16.69 -0.29 3.46
CA ASP A 629 17.52 -0.13 2.27
C ASP A 629 18.58 0.92 2.55
N VAL A 630 19.86 0.64 2.28
CA VAL A 630 20.97 1.58 2.46
C VAL A 630 21.76 1.66 1.17
N GLY A 631 21.93 2.86 0.62
CA GLY A 631 22.54 2.97 -0.70
C GLY A 631 22.60 4.38 -1.28
N LYS A 632 22.86 4.42 -2.59
CA LYS A 632 22.90 5.63 -3.41
C LYS A 632 21.64 5.73 -4.26
N TYR A 633 20.99 6.88 -4.21
CA TYR A 633 19.72 7.19 -4.86
C TYR A 633 19.92 7.91 -6.21
N LEU A 634 18.81 8.14 -6.92
CA LEU A 634 18.78 8.68 -8.28
C LEU A 634 19.42 10.06 -8.39
N ALA A 635 19.27 10.95 -7.40
CA ALA A 635 19.88 12.28 -7.41
C ALA A 635 21.38 12.25 -7.02
N GLY A 636 21.92 11.07 -6.73
CA GLY A 636 23.32 10.85 -6.38
C GLY A 636 23.62 10.86 -4.88
N ASP A 637 22.64 11.24 -4.06
CA ASP A 637 22.68 11.25 -2.60
C ASP A 637 22.74 9.83 -2.02
N LYS A 638 23.35 9.70 -0.84
CA LYS A 638 23.49 8.44 -0.12
C LYS A 638 22.68 8.49 1.17
N GLY A 639 22.01 7.39 1.49
CA GLY A 639 21.18 7.35 2.67
C GLY A 639 20.54 6.01 2.93
N ALA A 640 19.47 6.05 3.72
CA ALA A 640 18.71 4.88 4.10
C ALA A 640 17.20 5.12 4.04
N THR A 641 16.47 4.10 3.57
CA THR A 641 15.00 4.03 3.60
C THR A 641 14.58 2.94 4.56
N ILE A 642 13.70 3.27 5.50
CA ILE A 642 12.98 2.28 6.32
C ILE A 642 11.56 2.18 5.80
N THR A 643 11.11 0.95 5.54
CA THR A 643 9.73 0.65 5.14
C THR A 643 9.11 -0.35 6.11
N LEU A 644 7.92 -0.05 6.62
CA LEU A 644 7.10 -0.97 7.40
C LEU A 644 5.81 -1.23 6.65
N THR A 645 5.52 -2.49 6.33
CA THR A 645 4.30 -2.90 5.63
C THR A 645 3.51 -3.89 6.44
N ARG A 646 2.21 -3.65 6.61
CA ARG A 646 1.24 -4.60 7.15
C ARG A 646 0.47 -5.27 6.01
N GLU A 647 0.51 -6.59 5.96
CA GLU A 647 -0.24 -7.41 5.00
C GLU A 647 -1.27 -8.29 5.71
N PHE A 648 -2.48 -8.31 5.16
CA PHE A 648 -3.59 -9.10 5.67
C PHE A 648 -3.74 -10.41 4.89
N ALA A 649 -4.33 -11.43 5.51
CA ALA A 649 -4.53 -12.75 4.90
C ALA A 649 -5.38 -12.75 3.62
N ASN A 650 -6.11 -11.66 3.34
CA ASN A 650 -6.88 -11.47 2.11
C ASN A 650 -6.07 -10.80 0.98
N GLY A 651 -4.80 -10.42 1.22
CA GLY A 651 -3.92 -9.78 0.23
C GLY A 651 -3.86 -8.26 0.30
N TRP A 652 -4.63 -7.60 1.18
CA TRP A 652 -4.45 -6.16 1.42
C TRP A 652 -3.05 -5.87 1.96
N ARG A 653 -2.40 -4.82 1.47
CA ARG A 653 -1.17 -4.28 2.04
C ARG A 653 -1.32 -2.79 2.32
N VAL A 654 -0.89 -2.36 3.51
CA VAL A 654 -0.74 -0.95 3.86
C VAL A 654 0.67 -0.77 4.42
N GLY A 655 1.47 0.07 3.80
CA GLY A 655 2.85 0.33 4.21
C GLY A 655 3.14 1.80 4.34
N ALA A 656 4.18 2.12 5.10
CA ALA A 656 4.74 3.46 5.21
C ALA A 656 6.26 3.38 5.08
N PHE A 657 6.87 4.41 4.50
CA PHE A 657 8.32 4.51 4.40
C PHE A 657 8.81 5.91 4.76
N ALA A 658 10.06 5.98 5.21
CA ALA A 658 10.81 7.21 5.40
C ALA A 658 12.25 7.05 4.91
N THR A 659 12.79 8.05 4.21
CA THR A 659 14.12 8.02 3.61
C THR A 659 14.95 9.22 4.04
N LYS A 660 16.06 9.00 4.74
CA LYS A 660 17.01 10.03 5.15
C LYS A 660 18.32 9.87 4.38
N THR A 661 18.82 10.96 3.79
CA THR A 661 20.06 10.96 3.01
C THR A 661 21.03 12.06 3.48
N ASP A 662 22.22 12.10 2.88
CA ASP A 662 23.27 13.10 3.10
C ASP A 662 23.00 14.45 2.40
N MET A 663 21.86 14.57 1.70
CA MET A 663 21.42 15.82 1.10
C MET A 663 21.10 16.88 2.16
N SER A 664 21.58 18.11 1.95
CA SER A 664 21.28 19.22 2.87
C SER A 664 19.81 19.62 2.79
N GLU A 665 19.29 20.26 3.83
CA GLU A 665 17.90 20.73 3.86
C GLU A 665 17.62 21.71 2.73
N ASP A 666 18.56 22.62 2.46
CA ASP A 666 18.48 23.56 1.35
C ASP A 666 18.38 22.91 -0.03
N GLN A 667 19.04 21.76 -0.20
CA GLN A 667 19.08 20.96 -1.41
C GLN A 667 17.82 20.10 -1.56
N PHE A 668 17.31 19.57 -0.44
CA PHE A 668 16.08 18.78 -0.39
C PHE A 668 14.83 19.64 -0.68
N GLY A 669 14.88 20.92 -0.31
CA GLY A 669 13.78 21.86 -0.40
C GLY A 669 12.90 21.83 0.85
N GLU A 670 11.60 21.53 0.72
CA GLU A 670 10.67 21.43 1.86
C GLU A 670 10.98 20.14 2.65
N GLY A 671 11.45 20.28 3.90
CA GLY A 671 11.77 19.16 4.80
C GLY A 671 13.21 18.65 4.71
N SER A 672 13.52 17.54 5.40
CA SER A 672 14.88 16.97 5.43
C SER A 672 14.97 15.46 5.15
N PHE A 673 13.86 14.83 4.74
CA PHE A 673 13.73 13.41 4.39
C PHE A 673 12.46 13.14 3.58
N ASP A 674 12.44 12.08 2.75
CA ASP A 674 11.26 11.66 1.97
C ASP A 674 10.36 10.73 2.80
N LYS A 675 9.05 10.78 2.58
CA LYS A 675 8.07 9.95 3.29
C LYS A 675 6.81 9.69 2.48
N GLY A 676 6.20 8.53 2.68
CA GLY A 676 4.93 8.19 2.04
C GLY A 676 4.26 6.96 2.60
N ILE A 677 3.01 6.76 2.18
CA ILE A 677 2.18 5.60 2.48
C ILE A 677 1.83 4.88 1.19
N THR A 678 1.88 3.55 1.22
CA THR A 678 1.48 2.69 0.11
C THR A 678 0.25 1.91 0.52
N VAL A 679 -0.78 1.92 -0.31
CA VAL A 679 -1.98 1.08 -0.15
C VAL A 679 -2.11 0.19 -1.38
N SER A 680 -2.27 -1.11 -1.15
CA SER A 680 -2.49 -2.11 -2.20
C SER A 680 -3.72 -2.95 -1.88
N LEU A 681 -4.72 -2.85 -2.75
CA LEU A 681 -5.99 -3.54 -2.69
C LEU A 681 -5.99 -4.76 -3.64
N PRO A 682 -6.21 -5.98 -3.16
CA PRO A 682 -6.41 -7.14 -4.03
C PRO A 682 -7.75 -7.04 -4.77
N ILE A 683 -7.74 -7.24 -6.09
CA ILE A 683 -8.95 -7.18 -6.92
C ILE A 683 -9.95 -8.26 -6.50
N SER A 684 -9.47 -9.43 -6.05
CA SER A 684 -10.32 -10.53 -5.57
C SER A 684 -11.20 -10.14 -4.38
N TRP A 685 -10.75 -9.22 -3.52
CA TRP A 685 -11.56 -8.71 -2.40
C TRP A 685 -12.75 -7.88 -2.89
N ALA A 686 -12.60 -7.15 -3.99
CA ALA A 686 -13.63 -6.30 -4.59
C ALA A 686 -14.50 -7.02 -5.64
N ALA A 687 -13.98 -8.08 -6.28
CA ALA A 687 -14.68 -8.82 -7.34
C ALA A 687 -15.31 -10.14 -6.85
N GLY A 688 -14.89 -10.67 -5.70
CA GLY A 688 -15.36 -11.95 -5.17
C GLY A 688 -14.79 -13.19 -5.88
N THR A 689 -13.98 -13.01 -6.93
CA THR A 689 -13.32 -14.09 -7.68
C THR A 689 -11.83 -14.18 -7.35
N PRO A 690 -11.26 -15.39 -7.24
CA PRO A 690 -9.81 -15.56 -7.03
C PRO A 690 -8.98 -14.93 -8.15
N THR A 691 -8.14 -13.97 -7.79
CA THR A 691 -7.10 -13.40 -8.64
C THR A 691 -5.94 -12.94 -7.76
N ARG A 692 -4.74 -12.93 -8.35
CA ARG A 692 -3.52 -12.36 -7.75
C ARG A 692 -3.36 -10.88 -8.05
N ASP A 693 -4.22 -10.30 -8.90
CA ASP A 693 -4.14 -8.90 -9.31
C ASP A 693 -4.45 -7.95 -8.16
N ARG A 694 -3.76 -6.80 -8.15
CA ARG A 694 -3.89 -5.77 -7.12
C ARG A 694 -3.93 -4.39 -7.76
N ALA A 695 -4.77 -3.52 -7.22
CA ALA A 695 -4.69 -2.08 -7.45
C ALA A 695 -3.81 -1.47 -6.36
N SER A 696 -2.78 -0.72 -6.72
CA SER A 696 -1.87 -0.08 -5.76
C SER A 696 -1.80 1.42 -5.99
N SER A 697 -1.67 2.17 -4.90
CA SER A 697 -1.47 3.61 -4.91
C SER A 697 -0.44 3.96 -3.84
N THR A 698 0.45 4.90 -4.16
CA THR A 698 1.43 5.45 -3.21
C THR A 698 1.13 6.92 -3.00
N LEU A 699 0.79 7.28 -1.77
CA LEU A 699 0.59 8.65 -1.32
C LEU A 699 1.91 9.15 -0.76
N ARG A 700 2.61 10.01 -1.51
CA ARG A 700 3.81 10.69 -1.03
C ARG A 700 3.45 12.09 -0.58
N SER A 701 4.17 12.61 0.41
CA SER A 701 4.01 14.02 0.77
C SER A 701 4.35 14.90 -0.44
N LEU A 702 5.54 14.74 -1.04
CA LEU A 702 5.93 15.40 -2.29
C LEU A 702 6.70 14.44 -3.20
N SER A 703 6.58 14.64 -4.51
CA SER A 703 7.51 14.05 -5.48
C SER A 703 8.85 14.79 -5.39
N ARG A 704 9.71 14.38 -4.46
CA ARG A 704 11.03 14.98 -4.18
C ARG A 704 12.15 14.20 -4.85
N ASP A 705 13.26 14.90 -5.09
CA ASP A 705 14.41 14.37 -5.79
C ASP A 705 15.35 13.57 -4.87
N GLY A 706 15.52 14.00 -3.61
CA GLY A 706 16.32 13.29 -2.61
C GLY A 706 15.67 11.98 -2.16
N GLY A 707 16.48 10.94 -1.95
CA GLY A 707 16.00 9.63 -1.51
C GLY A 707 15.17 8.87 -2.56
N ALA A 708 15.16 9.31 -3.82
CA ALA A 708 14.39 8.69 -4.88
C ALA A 708 15.11 7.44 -5.45
N ARG A 709 14.47 6.27 -5.39
CA ARG A 709 14.97 5.05 -6.06
C ARG A 709 14.36 4.92 -7.45
N VAL A 710 15.09 4.26 -8.36
CA VAL A 710 14.50 3.79 -9.63
C VAL A 710 13.41 2.76 -9.33
N ASN A 711 12.29 2.85 -10.04
CA ASN A 711 11.25 1.83 -10.00
C ASN A 711 11.62 0.73 -11.00
N VAL A 712 11.79 -0.49 -10.51
CA VAL A 712 12.09 -1.66 -11.36
C VAL A 712 11.10 -2.74 -11.01
N ASP A 713 10.26 -3.11 -11.98
CA ASP A 713 9.24 -4.14 -11.80
C ASP A 713 9.88 -5.52 -11.56
N GLY A 714 9.20 -6.32 -10.74
CA GLY A 714 9.60 -7.70 -10.45
C GLY A 714 10.85 -7.84 -9.57
N ARG A 715 11.05 -6.98 -8.56
CA ARG A 715 12.10 -7.19 -7.54
C ARG A 715 11.98 -8.55 -6.87
N LEU A 716 13.11 -9.17 -6.56
CA LEU A 716 13.17 -10.57 -6.13
C LEU A 716 12.42 -10.84 -4.83
N TYR A 717 12.53 -9.95 -3.84
CA TYR A 717 11.96 -10.19 -2.51
C TYR A 717 10.44 -10.44 -2.55
N ASP A 718 9.70 -9.59 -3.28
CA ASP A 718 8.25 -9.74 -3.43
C ASP A 718 7.86 -10.98 -4.26
N LYS A 719 8.71 -11.42 -5.18
CA LYS A 719 8.47 -12.61 -6.02
C LYS A 719 8.69 -13.91 -5.24
N VAL A 720 9.70 -13.97 -4.38
CA VAL A 720 10.16 -15.19 -3.70
C VAL A 720 9.40 -15.44 -2.40
N ARG A 721 9.08 -14.39 -1.63
CA ARG A 721 8.56 -14.54 -0.26
C ARG A 721 7.19 -15.23 -0.13
N ASP A 722 6.34 -15.14 -1.15
CA ASP A 722 4.95 -15.63 -1.12
C ASP A 722 4.85 -17.14 -0.82
N ALA A 723 5.89 -17.91 -1.16
CA ALA A 723 5.93 -19.36 -0.98
C ALA A 723 6.78 -19.82 0.21
N GLN A 724 7.31 -18.91 1.02
CA GLN A 724 8.25 -19.24 2.10
C GLN A 724 7.64 -19.04 3.48
N SER A 725 8.35 -19.47 4.53
CA SER A 725 7.79 -19.84 5.84
C SER A 725 6.74 -18.89 6.38
N VAL A 726 7.05 -17.60 6.61
CA VAL A 726 6.11 -16.71 7.29
C VAL A 726 4.81 -16.56 6.51
N LYS A 727 4.89 -16.32 5.20
CA LYS A 727 3.69 -16.19 4.34
C LYS A 727 2.95 -17.50 4.19
N LEU A 728 3.68 -18.59 3.99
CA LEU A 728 3.10 -19.90 3.78
C LEU A 728 2.36 -20.38 5.04
N TYR A 729 2.96 -20.23 6.23
CA TYR A 729 2.33 -20.59 7.51
C TYR A 729 1.14 -19.68 7.85
N GLN A 730 1.22 -18.37 7.60
CA GLN A 730 0.08 -17.45 7.78
C GLN A 730 -1.11 -17.85 6.88
N GLY A 731 -0.82 -18.29 5.66
CA GLY A 731 -1.83 -18.75 4.70
C GLY A 731 -2.39 -20.14 5.00
N TRP A 732 -1.79 -20.92 5.89
CA TRP A 732 -2.06 -22.36 6.00
C TRP A 732 -3.51 -22.71 6.37
N GLY A 733 -4.23 -21.79 7.03
CA GLY A 733 -5.67 -21.91 7.26
C GLY A 733 -6.52 -22.10 5.98
N ARG A 734 -5.96 -21.80 4.80
CA ARG A 734 -6.58 -22.03 3.49
C ARG A 734 -6.14 -23.31 2.79
N PHE A 735 -5.27 -24.14 3.37
CA PHE A 735 -4.75 -25.34 2.71
C PHE A 735 -5.86 -26.29 2.23
N TRP A 736 -6.91 -26.50 3.03
CA TRP A 736 -8.00 -27.40 2.66
C TRP A 736 -9.06 -26.76 1.76
N ARG A 737 -8.94 -25.48 1.40
CA ARG A 737 -9.94 -24.75 0.61
C ARG A 737 -9.86 -25.02 -0.89
#